data_AF-A0AA88MD03-F1
#
_entry.id   AF-A0AA88MD03-F1
#
_cell.length_a   1.000
_cell.length_b   1.000
_cell.length_c   1.000
_cell.angle_alpha   90.00
_cell.angle_beta   90.00
_cell.angle_gamma   90.00
#
_symmetry.space_group_name_H-M   'P 1'
#
loop_
_entity.id
_entity.type
_entity.pdbx_description
1 polymer ?
#
loop_
_entity_poly.entity_id
_entity_poly.type
_entity_poly.pdbx_seq_one_letter_code
_entity_poly.pdbx_strand_id
1 'polypeptide(L)'
;MKCKFWTNLYWRVLIAVFIVFAQDLSSRRGAQAWTYNYSIIPNRTWHEARKWCQDNFKDMVETQNQEEVDFLNNFLPFYSKYYWIGIHKVAGLWTWTGTNKNVPEEFQNWAQNEPDKLPNQDCVEIYIKRGKDTAKWNNENCSKLKGTVCYTDSCAQDSCSAHADCVETVGNYTCQCHPGFTGPRCEEPIACKPFLDPKQGSHYCFDPFGFNRFNSSCHFLCELGFELIGAPQLLCQATGHWNHPVPLCQVKPCPALNHTSVNGGSIKCSHPIAPYSFNSTCDVLCDEGYELRAQGRIRCDHTGQWTASVPACTIKKCSPLLFPVWGNMTCVDTLEPFSFGSRCGFTCQEGYYLSGDSTLTCLASGQWSEPTPTCTVVQCNILSAPPAASMQCQHPLGLYSYGSTCTVQCDEGFDLTGTNVTKCSSQGSWSHALPVCQAKRCDPINSPPHGSLSCTNSHGSFSFGSRCNTACDEGFVQSGTGLTECTSLGTWSADVPHCLVKRCPALNSPVFGSLICSDPHEVFSFGSQCTSTCEEGFLLNGTADTECTSMGTWTANIPHCLAQRCPSLNSPSHGSMVCSDRHEVFSFGSLCTFSCKEGFVLNGTADTECTSLGMWSRETPHCLARLCPLVDQTPQHGKMNCSHPYLPFSYGSLCDFECNEGFSLRGSPAMTCNSSGHWSSDLPTCHPLQCEPIHPSSLLLSMNCSHPLGNFSFGSQCLFTCKEGFSLNGTDTLICSAAGLWNGSLPTCIDMQVGSAMLLYTGVGTSSVVISLVLIGLALLILTRFKKRGKMIKSDVLTWEDKENPAFEF
;
A
#
# COMPACT_ATOMS: atom_id res chain seq x y z
N MET A 1 79.23 -0.62 51.38
CA MET A 1 80.71 -0.70 51.28
C MET A 1 81.31 -0.53 52.67
N LYS A 2 82.61 -0.81 52.88
CA LYS A 2 83.26 -0.78 54.22
C LYS A 2 83.87 0.59 54.53
N CYS A 3 83.71 1.11 55.76
CA CYS A 3 84.80 1.81 56.48
C CYS A 3 84.54 2.02 57.99
N LYS A 4 85.62 1.82 58.76
CA LYS A 4 86.05 2.40 60.07
C LYS A 4 85.14 3.49 60.67
N PHE A 5 84.87 3.57 61.99
CA PHE A 5 85.43 2.90 63.17
C PHE A 5 86.95 3.05 63.39
N TRP A 6 87.38 4.09 64.14
CA TRP A 6 88.58 4.10 65.01
C TRP A 6 88.61 5.37 65.91
N THR A 7 89.68 5.52 66.71
CA THR A 7 90.06 6.69 67.54
C THR A 7 89.08 7.16 68.63
N ASN A 8 89.17 6.57 69.83
CA ASN A 8 88.84 7.25 71.09
C ASN A 8 89.71 6.75 72.27
N LEU A 9 91.04 6.87 72.14
CA LEU A 9 91.99 6.45 73.19
C LEU A 9 93.18 7.42 73.40
N TYR A 10 93.40 8.39 72.50
CA TYR A 10 94.55 9.31 72.57
C TYR A 10 94.39 10.47 73.56
N TRP A 11 93.16 10.89 73.88
CA TRP A 11 92.91 12.11 74.67
C TRP A 11 93.17 11.95 76.18
N ARG A 12 93.12 10.72 76.72
CA ARG A 12 93.23 10.46 78.16
C ARG A 12 94.67 10.37 78.69
N VAL A 13 95.68 10.40 77.83
CA VAL A 13 97.10 10.27 78.23
C VAL A 13 97.79 11.63 78.42
N LEU A 14 97.38 12.66 77.66
CA LEU A 14 98.06 13.97 77.65
C LEU A 14 97.85 14.80 78.93
N ILE A 15 96.75 14.61 79.66
CA ILE A 15 96.42 15.39 80.86
C ILE A 15 97.31 15.03 82.05
N ALA A 16 97.82 13.78 82.13
CA ALA A 16 98.62 13.30 83.26
C ALA A 16 100.05 13.87 83.31
N VAL A 17 100.56 14.46 82.22
CA VAL A 17 101.96 14.92 82.11
C VAL A 17 102.16 16.34 82.61
N PHE A 18 101.12 17.20 82.58
CA PHE A 18 101.25 18.62 82.92
C PHE A 18 101.33 18.93 84.43
N ILE A 19 101.02 17.96 85.30
CA ILE A 19 101.00 18.17 86.77
C ILE A 19 102.41 18.04 87.40
N VAL A 20 103.42 17.55 86.65
CA VAL A 20 104.77 17.30 87.17
C VAL A 20 105.80 18.37 86.77
N PHE A 21 105.44 19.31 85.88
CA PHE A 21 106.35 20.36 85.37
C PHE A 21 106.00 21.80 85.82
N ALA A 22 105.14 21.95 86.83
CA ALA A 22 105.05 23.18 87.61
C ALA A 22 106.11 23.17 88.73
N GLN A 23 107.38 23.27 88.33
CA GLN A 23 108.53 23.13 89.23
C GLN A 23 108.75 24.36 90.13
N ASP A 24 108.94 24.08 91.42
CA ASP A 24 110.14 24.49 92.17
C ASP A 24 110.69 25.91 91.90
N LEU A 25 109.91 26.94 92.23
CA LEU A 25 110.34 28.34 92.12
C LEU A 25 109.90 29.26 93.28
N SER A 26 109.59 28.66 94.45
CA SER A 26 109.32 29.40 95.70
C SER A 26 110.42 29.22 96.76
N SER A 27 111.48 28.45 96.47
CA SER A 27 112.62 28.24 97.38
C SER A 27 113.70 29.33 97.21
N ARG A 28 113.30 30.58 97.41
CA ARG A 28 114.21 31.67 97.77
C ARG A 28 113.60 32.41 98.94
N ARG A 29 114.36 32.53 100.03
CA ARG A 29 113.96 33.37 101.18
C ARG A 29 113.94 34.82 100.71
N GLY A 30 112.74 35.35 100.43
CA GLY A 30 112.56 36.80 100.38
C GLY A 30 112.98 37.39 101.73
N ALA A 31 113.62 38.55 101.71
CA ALA A 31 113.93 39.26 102.95
C ALA A 31 112.62 39.53 103.70
N GLN A 32 112.52 39.06 104.95
CA GLN A 32 111.42 39.46 105.81
C GLN A 32 111.61 40.93 106.10
N ALA A 33 110.77 41.76 105.48
CA ALA A 33 110.98 43.20 105.44
C ALA A 33 110.06 43.88 106.45
N TRP A 34 110.68 44.52 107.43
CA TRP A 34 110.00 45.08 108.59
C TRP A 34 110.09 46.61 108.59
N THR A 35 109.17 47.27 109.29
CA THR A 35 109.28 48.71 109.60
C THR A 35 110.03 48.91 110.92
N TYR A 36 111.18 49.58 110.88
CA TYR A 36 112.12 49.69 112.01
C TYR A 36 111.91 50.97 112.84
N ASN A 37 112.18 50.89 114.15
CA ASN A 37 112.03 51.98 115.13
C ASN A 37 113.19 52.00 116.15
N TYR A 38 113.51 53.14 116.77
CA TYR A 38 114.63 53.24 117.75
C TYR A 38 114.40 54.23 118.90
N SER A 39 115.17 54.08 119.98
CA SER A 39 115.18 54.98 121.16
C SER A 39 116.60 55.13 121.74
N ILE A 40 116.97 56.36 122.14
CA ILE A 40 118.27 56.68 122.79
C ILE A 40 118.13 57.35 124.17
N ILE A 41 116.89 57.67 124.59
CA ILE A 41 116.58 58.27 125.89
C ILE A 41 115.37 57.54 126.49
N PRO A 42 115.43 57.06 127.75
CA PRO A 42 116.65 56.85 128.53
C PRO A 42 117.57 55.83 127.85
N ASN A 43 118.86 55.84 128.21
CA ASN A 43 119.74 54.72 127.87
C ASN A 43 119.34 53.50 128.72
N ARG A 44 119.36 52.31 128.14
CA ARG A 44 118.86 51.07 128.76
C ARG A 44 119.97 50.01 128.82
N THR A 45 119.93 49.13 129.82
CA THR A 45 120.64 47.85 129.77
C THR A 45 120.06 46.98 128.66
N TRP A 46 120.77 45.94 128.21
CA TRP A 46 120.30 45.09 127.11
C TRP A 46 118.94 44.41 127.42
N HIS A 47 118.72 44.05 128.68
CA HIS A 47 117.49 43.38 129.12
C HIS A 47 116.28 44.34 129.16
N GLU A 48 116.49 45.59 129.60
CA GLU A 48 115.47 46.65 129.54
C GLU A 48 115.17 47.09 128.11
N ALA A 49 116.20 47.11 127.24
CA ALA A 49 116.07 47.39 125.82
C ALA A 49 115.16 46.34 125.14
N ARG A 50 115.40 45.04 125.38
CA ARG A 50 114.57 43.97 124.82
C ARG A 50 113.11 44.13 125.21
N LYS A 51 112.85 44.26 126.52
CA LYS A 51 111.47 44.36 127.02
C LYS A 51 110.73 45.56 126.43
N TRP A 52 111.38 46.72 126.32
CA TRP A 52 110.74 47.90 125.72
C TRP A 52 110.34 47.66 124.26
N CYS A 53 111.13 46.93 123.47
CA CYS A 53 110.74 46.57 122.11
C CYS A 53 109.53 45.62 122.07
N GLN A 54 109.45 44.64 122.97
CA GLN A 54 108.31 43.70 123.04
C GLN A 54 107.03 44.36 123.58
N ASP A 55 107.15 45.38 124.43
CA ASP A 55 106.01 46.13 124.99
C ASP A 55 105.41 47.16 123.98
N ASN A 56 106.11 47.48 122.88
CA ASN A 56 105.73 48.58 121.96
C ASN A 56 105.78 48.21 120.45
N PHE A 57 106.49 47.15 120.08
CA PHE A 57 106.74 46.67 118.71
C PHE A 57 106.80 45.12 118.74
N LYS A 58 107.46 44.46 117.77
CA LYS A 58 107.52 42.99 117.69
C LYS A 58 108.59 42.37 118.62
N ASP A 59 109.87 42.68 118.39
CA ASP A 59 111.00 42.45 119.33
C ASP A 59 112.17 43.38 118.95
N MET A 60 113.35 43.24 119.58
CA MET A 60 114.59 43.88 119.11
C MET A 60 115.02 43.37 117.74
N VAL A 61 115.71 44.23 116.98
CA VAL A 61 116.18 43.93 115.63
C VAL A 61 117.20 42.78 115.60
N GLU A 62 116.86 41.75 114.82
CA GLU A 62 117.72 40.62 114.42
C GLU A 62 118.17 40.87 112.97
N THR A 63 119.39 41.32 112.71
CA THR A 63 119.84 41.68 111.35
C THR A 63 120.19 40.45 110.52
N GLN A 64 119.30 40.02 109.63
CA GLN A 64 119.40 38.74 108.91
C GLN A 64 120.05 38.83 107.53
N ASN A 65 120.25 40.03 106.96
CA ASN A 65 120.83 40.19 105.62
C ASN A 65 121.58 41.53 105.45
N GLN A 66 122.40 41.65 104.40
CA GLN A 66 123.23 42.85 104.20
C GLN A 66 122.42 44.10 103.83
N GLU A 67 121.32 43.97 103.07
CA GLU A 67 120.47 45.11 102.70
C GLU A 67 119.80 45.72 103.96
N GLU A 68 119.41 44.88 104.91
CA GLU A 68 118.92 45.28 106.23
C GLU A 68 120.02 45.93 107.09
N VAL A 69 121.24 45.38 107.12
CA VAL A 69 122.39 45.99 107.83
C VAL A 69 122.71 47.39 107.26
N ASP A 70 122.71 47.52 105.94
CA ASP A 70 122.98 48.78 105.24
C ASP A 70 121.83 49.78 105.44
N PHE A 71 120.57 49.33 105.39
CA PHE A 71 119.40 50.13 105.74
C PHE A 71 119.51 50.67 107.16
N LEU A 72 119.80 49.82 108.15
CA LEU A 72 119.88 50.19 109.56
C LEU A 72 121.04 51.14 109.86
N ASN A 73 122.21 50.94 109.24
CA ASN A 73 123.34 51.87 109.38
C ASN A 73 123.03 53.25 108.76
N ASN A 74 122.21 53.31 107.70
CA ASN A 74 121.72 54.56 107.12
C ASN A 74 120.61 55.21 107.98
N PHE A 75 119.63 54.43 108.44
CA PHE A 75 118.46 54.86 109.21
C PHE A 75 118.81 55.35 110.62
N LEU A 76 119.65 54.62 111.36
CA LEU A 76 119.99 54.95 112.75
C LEU A 76 120.98 56.13 112.81
N PRO A 77 120.77 57.14 113.67
CA PRO A 77 121.71 58.25 113.83
C PRO A 77 122.96 57.81 114.60
N PHE A 78 124.08 58.49 114.36
CA PHE A 78 125.32 58.28 115.12
C PHE A 78 125.09 58.54 116.61
N TYR A 79 125.53 57.63 117.48
CA TYR A 79 125.40 57.77 118.93
C TYR A 79 126.64 57.23 119.65
N SER A 80 127.21 58.02 120.56
CA SER A 80 128.53 57.75 121.17
C SER A 80 128.58 56.58 122.16
N LYS A 81 127.42 56.01 122.52
CA LYS A 81 127.31 54.76 123.30
C LYS A 81 126.80 53.57 122.49
N TYR A 82 126.56 53.76 121.19
CA TYR A 82 126.01 52.78 120.26
C TYR A 82 124.63 52.22 120.69
N TYR A 83 124.20 51.14 120.04
CA TYR A 83 122.86 50.56 120.18
C TYR A 83 122.95 49.07 120.50
N TRP A 84 122.06 48.59 121.37
CA TRP A 84 121.81 47.15 121.56
C TRP A 84 121.02 46.58 120.38
N ILE A 85 121.38 45.36 119.96
CA ILE A 85 120.66 44.56 118.95
C ILE A 85 120.18 43.24 119.55
N GLY A 86 119.33 42.52 118.82
CA GLY A 86 118.69 41.25 119.17
C GLY A 86 119.61 40.04 119.28
N ILE A 87 120.81 40.18 119.87
CA ILE A 87 121.76 39.08 120.07
C ILE A 87 122.31 39.11 121.49
N HIS A 88 122.34 37.93 122.12
CA HIS A 88 123.05 37.68 123.38
C HIS A 88 123.66 36.27 123.39
N LYS A 89 124.48 35.99 124.39
CA LYS A 89 125.15 34.71 124.58
C LYS A 89 124.29 33.77 125.43
N VAL A 90 124.11 32.53 124.96
CA VAL A 90 123.39 31.46 125.64
C VAL A 90 124.23 30.19 125.57
N ALA A 91 124.56 29.60 126.73
CA ALA A 91 125.41 28.41 126.83
C ALA A 91 126.75 28.50 126.05
N GLY A 92 127.28 29.71 125.84
CA GLY A 92 128.53 29.98 125.12
C GLY A 92 128.38 30.35 123.64
N LEU A 93 127.19 30.15 123.04
CA LEU A 93 126.89 30.50 121.65
C LEU A 93 126.12 31.82 121.55
N TRP A 94 126.19 32.50 120.40
CA TRP A 94 125.41 33.70 120.12
C TRP A 94 124.03 33.34 119.53
N THR A 95 122.97 33.98 120.04
CA THR A 95 121.58 33.60 119.74
C THR A 95 120.71 34.82 119.45
N TRP A 96 119.92 34.74 118.38
CA TRP A 96 118.92 35.73 117.97
C TRP A 96 117.71 35.76 118.92
N THR A 97 117.21 36.95 119.26
CA THR A 97 116.23 37.13 120.34
C THR A 97 114.83 36.58 120.08
N GLY A 98 114.11 37.07 119.07
CA GLY A 98 112.71 36.73 118.82
C GLY A 98 112.56 35.33 118.21
N THR A 99 113.51 34.92 117.37
CA THR A 99 113.53 33.55 116.83
C THR A 99 114.11 32.49 117.77
N ASN A 100 114.83 32.87 118.83
CA ASN A 100 115.58 32.00 119.75
C ASN A 100 116.51 30.98 119.04
N LYS A 101 117.04 31.34 117.87
CA LYS A 101 117.94 30.50 117.06
C LYS A 101 119.38 31.00 117.16
N ASN A 102 120.33 30.08 117.22
CA ASN A 102 121.76 30.40 117.16
C ASN A 102 122.06 31.21 115.88
N VAL A 103 122.91 32.24 116.00
CA VAL A 103 123.35 33.05 114.85
C VAL A 103 124.36 32.23 114.03
N PRO A 104 124.05 31.82 112.79
CA PRO A 104 125.00 31.06 111.98
C PRO A 104 126.21 31.93 111.62
N GLU A 105 127.39 31.32 111.47
CA GLU A 105 128.66 32.04 111.29
C GLU A 105 128.63 32.96 110.05
N GLU A 106 127.94 32.56 108.97
CA GLU A 106 127.79 33.35 107.75
C GLU A 106 126.97 34.65 107.91
N PHE A 107 126.25 34.80 109.03
CA PHE A 107 125.52 36.03 109.40
C PHE A 107 126.21 36.84 110.53
N GLN A 108 127.36 36.37 111.07
CA GLN A 108 128.02 37.03 112.20
C GLN A 108 128.91 38.21 111.77
N ASN A 109 128.45 39.45 111.98
CA ASN A 109 129.15 40.65 111.50
C ASN A 109 130.09 41.31 112.52
N TRP A 110 131.02 40.56 113.12
CA TRP A 110 131.96 41.09 114.14
C TRP A 110 132.96 42.12 113.62
N ALA A 111 133.31 43.08 114.47
CA ALA A 111 134.39 44.06 114.29
C ALA A 111 135.79 43.42 114.40
N GLN A 112 136.83 44.12 113.92
CA GLN A 112 138.19 43.57 113.97
C GLN A 112 138.69 43.34 115.41
N ASN A 113 139.09 42.09 115.69
CA ASN A 113 139.49 41.54 116.98
C ASN A 113 138.35 41.20 117.95
N GLU A 114 137.08 41.39 117.54
CA GLU A 114 135.91 40.91 118.27
C GLU A 114 135.43 39.55 117.71
N PRO A 115 134.79 38.70 118.52
CA PRO A 115 134.46 38.91 119.93
C PRO A 115 135.66 38.66 120.89
N ASP A 116 135.86 39.58 121.83
CA ASP A 116 136.86 39.42 122.90
C ASP A 116 136.57 38.23 123.85
N LYS A 117 137.51 37.97 124.77
CA LYS A 117 137.42 36.90 125.77
C LYS A 117 137.41 37.43 127.21
N LEU A 118 136.95 38.67 127.42
CA LEU A 118 136.80 39.23 128.75
C LEU A 118 135.54 38.66 129.44
N PRO A 119 135.57 38.45 130.77
CA PRO A 119 134.44 37.86 131.49
C PRO A 119 133.24 38.80 131.53
N ASN A 120 132.03 38.20 131.53
CA ASN A 120 130.74 38.87 131.62
C ASN A 120 130.46 39.86 130.46
N GLN A 121 130.85 39.51 129.23
CA GLN A 121 130.50 40.23 128.00
C GLN A 121 129.60 39.37 127.10
N ASP A 122 128.33 39.28 127.48
CA ASP A 122 127.36 38.33 126.90
C ASP A 122 126.25 39.00 126.08
N CYS A 123 126.33 40.31 125.79
CA CYS A 123 125.35 41.05 124.98
C CYS A 123 126.04 41.79 123.84
N VAL A 124 125.32 42.01 122.73
CA VAL A 124 125.92 42.54 121.49
C VAL A 124 125.41 43.95 121.14
N GLU A 125 126.34 44.87 120.90
CA GLU A 125 126.08 46.19 120.35
C GLU A 125 126.45 46.29 118.86
N ILE A 126 125.88 47.27 118.15
CA ILE A 126 126.21 47.58 116.75
C ILE A 126 126.79 48.99 116.57
N TYR A 127 127.92 49.08 115.89
CA TYR A 127 128.69 50.30 115.65
C TYR A 127 128.13 51.16 114.52
N ILE A 128 126.97 51.77 114.73
CA ILE A 128 126.35 52.69 113.77
C ILE A 128 127.27 53.89 113.48
N LYS A 129 127.58 54.10 112.20
CA LYS A 129 128.34 55.27 111.67
C LYS A 129 129.69 55.51 112.35
N ARG A 130 130.39 54.44 112.76
CA ARG A 130 131.74 54.51 113.38
C ARG A 130 132.83 54.64 112.31
N GLY A 131 133.81 55.52 112.52
CA GLY A 131 134.89 55.80 111.54
C GLY A 131 135.83 54.63 111.20
N LYS A 132 135.76 53.52 111.95
CA LYS A 132 136.32 52.20 111.64
C LYS A 132 135.31 51.16 112.11
N ASP A 133 135.19 50.04 111.40
CA ASP A 133 134.26 48.95 111.72
C ASP A 133 132.80 49.46 111.88
N THR A 134 132.30 50.23 110.90
CA THR A 134 130.90 50.69 110.90
C THR A 134 129.94 49.53 110.62
N ALA A 135 128.73 49.60 111.17
CA ALA A 135 127.68 48.56 111.10
C ALA A 135 128.08 47.18 111.66
N LYS A 136 129.29 47.07 112.23
CA LYS A 136 129.86 45.85 112.79
C LYS A 136 129.46 45.69 114.25
N TRP A 137 129.55 44.45 114.74
CA TRP A 137 129.16 44.06 116.08
C TRP A 137 130.34 44.03 117.05
N ASN A 138 130.02 44.22 118.32
CA ASN A 138 130.94 44.08 119.45
C ASN A 138 130.22 43.42 120.61
N ASN A 139 130.89 42.53 121.34
CA ASN A 139 130.38 42.08 122.63
C ASN A 139 130.65 43.14 123.70
N GLU A 140 129.78 43.16 124.70
CA GLU A 140 129.86 44.13 125.79
C GLU A 140 129.10 43.57 127.00
N ASN A 141 129.42 44.08 128.18
CA ASN A 141 128.70 43.75 129.40
C ASN A 141 127.23 44.24 129.32
N CYS A 142 126.28 43.31 129.46
CA CYS A 142 124.84 43.57 129.35
C CYS A 142 124.29 44.71 130.22
N SER A 143 124.97 45.02 131.33
CA SER A 143 124.60 46.09 132.28
C SER A 143 125.03 47.49 131.84
N LYS A 144 125.67 47.63 130.67
CA LYS A 144 126.01 48.93 130.08
C LYS A 144 124.76 49.60 129.50
N LEU A 145 124.70 50.93 129.60
CA LEU A 145 123.54 51.72 129.19
C LEU A 145 123.73 52.27 127.76
N LYS A 146 122.92 51.78 126.80
CA LYS A 146 122.99 52.12 125.36
C LYS A 146 121.61 52.45 124.77
N GLY A 147 121.55 52.71 123.46
CA GLY A 147 120.30 52.83 122.69
C GLY A 147 119.63 51.47 122.37
N THR A 148 118.43 51.52 121.77
CA THR A 148 117.53 50.37 121.53
C THR A 148 116.87 50.46 120.14
N VAL A 149 116.65 49.33 119.45
CA VAL A 149 116.07 49.26 118.09
C VAL A 149 115.10 48.08 117.93
N CYS A 150 113.93 48.28 117.32
CA CYS A 150 112.78 47.35 117.22
C CYS A 150 112.12 47.32 115.81
N TYR A 151 111.14 46.42 115.55
CA TYR A 151 110.53 46.22 114.20
C TYR A 151 109.03 45.79 114.15
N THR A 152 108.32 45.90 112.99
CA THR A 152 106.89 45.50 112.74
C THR A 152 106.55 45.10 111.27
N ASP A 153 105.40 44.42 111.01
CA ASP A 153 104.87 43.95 109.70
C ASP A 153 104.16 45.05 108.83
N SER A 154 103.71 44.76 107.59
CA SER A 154 103.07 45.76 106.68
C SER A 154 101.74 45.38 105.99
N CYS A 155 101.38 44.12 105.80
CA CYS A 155 100.14 43.70 105.11
C CYS A 155 98.86 43.83 105.99
N ALA A 156 97.75 44.30 105.39
CA ALA A 156 96.43 44.41 106.05
C ALA A 156 95.33 43.55 105.40
N GLN A 157 94.28 43.19 106.15
CA GLN A 157 93.23 42.25 105.71
C GLN A 157 92.39 42.74 104.53
N ASP A 158 92.30 44.06 104.33
CA ASP A 158 91.54 44.72 103.25
C ASP A 158 92.43 45.20 102.09
N SER A 159 93.72 44.86 102.07
CA SER A 159 94.68 45.30 101.04
C SER A 159 94.20 44.99 99.61
N CYS A 160 93.74 43.76 99.38
CA CYS A 160 93.32 43.24 98.08
C CYS A 160 91.82 42.88 98.05
N SER A 161 91.24 42.58 96.88
CA SER A 161 89.88 42.07 96.78
C SER A 161 89.79 40.60 97.24
N ALA A 162 88.57 40.07 97.36
CA ALA A 162 88.32 38.63 97.56
C ALA A 162 88.74 37.74 96.34
N HIS A 163 89.39 38.32 95.34
CA HIS A 163 89.89 37.66 94.14
C HIS A 163 91.42 37.87 93.97
N ALA A 164 92.15 38.04 95.08
CA ALA A 164 93.60 38.13 95.09
C ALA A 164 94.25 37.75 96.43
N ASP A 165 95.50 37.28 96.33
CA ASP A 165 96.42 37.12 97.46
C ASP A 165 97.26 38.41 97.69
N CYS A 166 97.65 38.68 98.93
CA CYS A 166 98.45 39.86 99.31
C CYS A 166 99.89 39.48 99.66
N VAL A 167 100.88 40.25 99.17
CA VAL A 167 102.32 39.91 99.22
C VAL A 167 103.14 41.08 99.79
N GLU A 168 103.86 40.81 100.88
CA GLU A 168 104.78 41.74 101.56
C GLU A 168 106.02 42.11 100.71
N THR A 169 106.47 43.36 100.81
CA THR A 169 107.69 43.90 100.18
C THR A 169 108.38 44.91 101.11
N VAL A 170 109.55 45.45 100.74
CA VAL A 170 110.32 46.37 101.62
C VAL A 170 109.59 47.70 101.83
N GLY A 171 108.84 47.78 102.94
CA GLY A 171 108.06 48.94 103.35
C GLY A 171 106.70 49.12 102.64
N ASN A 172 106.18 48.10 101.95
CA ASN A 172 104.91 48.16 101.22
C ASN A 172 104.35 46.75 100.90
N TYR A 173 103.16 46.63 100.29
CA TYR A 173 102.59 45.37 99.79
C TYR A 173 102.21 45.42 98.30
N THR A 174 101.85 44.26 97.72
CA THR A 174 101.27 44.11 96.36
C THR A 174 100.18 43.03 96.32
N CYS A 175 99.30 43.05 95.31
CA CYS A 175 98.19 42.11 95.14
C CYS A 175 98.39 41.19 93.91
N GLN A 176 98.09 39.90 94.04
CA GLN A 176 98.20 38.89 92.99
C GLN A 176 96.82 38.33 92.61
N CYS A 177 96.36 38.61 91.38
CA CYS A 177 94.98 38.29 90.95
C CYS A 177 94.71 36.79 90.71
N HIS A 178 93.51 36.36 91.09
CA HIS A 178 92.95 35.08 90.68
C HIS A 178 92.60 35.09 89.16
N PRO A 179 92.60 33.93 88.48
CA PRO A 179 92.25 33.85 87.06
C PRO A 179 90.85 34.40 86.76
N GLY A 180 90.76 35.28 85.76
CA GLY A 180 89.52 35.92 85.33
C GLY A 180 89.27 37.31 85.92
N PHE A 181 90.15 37.80 86.81
CA PHE A 181 90.07 39.12 87.43
C PHE A 181 91.33 39.96 87.17
N THR A 182 91.18 41.29 87.20
CA THR A 182 92.23 42.28 86.96
C THR A 182 91.94 43.59 87.70
N GLY A 183 92.81 44.60 87.54
CA GLY A 183 92.79 45.83 88.34
C GLY A 183 93.81 45.81 89.49
N PRO A 184 94.12 46.97 90.11
CA PRO A 184 95.18 47.10 91.11
C PRO A 184 94.92 46.34 92.41
N ARG A 185 93.65 46.02 92.72
CA ARG A 185 93.23 45.15 93.83
C ARG A 185 92.53 43.90 93.33
N CYS A 186 92.56 43.64 92.01
CA CYS A 186 91.90 42.54 91.33
C CYS A 186 90.38 42.58 91.47
N GLU A 187 89.81 43.77 91.29
CA GLU A 187 88.39 44.08 91.44
C GLU A 187 87.55 43.95 90.16
N GLU A 188 88.16 43.95 88.97
CA GLU A 188 87.45 43.92 87.68
C GLU A 188 87.41 42.52 87.06
N PRO A 189 86.23 41.94 86.76
CA PRO A 189 86.13 40.71 85.98
C PRO A 189 86.46 40.98 84.51
N ILE A 190 87.32 40.14 83.93
CA ILE A 190 87.82 40.28 82.56
C ILE A 190 86.67 40.15 81.54
N ALA A 191 86.67 41.02 80.51
CA ALA A 191 85.63 41.09 79.50
C ALA A 191 85.95 40.28 78.24
N CYS A 192 84.94 39.60 77.69
CA CYS A 192 84.96 39.04 76.35
C CYS A 192 84.37 40.01 75.31
N LYS A 193 84.86 39.90 74.07
CA LYS A 193 84.39 40.72 72.95
C LYS A 193 82.90 40.45 72.66
N PRO A 194 82.02 41.47 72.59
CA PRO A 194 80.62 41.27 72.22
C PRO A 194 80.46 40.83 70.77
N PHE A 195 79.34 40.15 70.48
CA PHE A 195 78.95 39.70 69.15
C PHE A 195 77.48 40.07 68.85
N LEU A 196 77.01 39.72 67.65
CA LEU A 196 75.64 39.92 67.19
C LEU A 196 74.95 38.55 67.01
N ASP A 197 73.62 38.56 66.93
CA ASP A 197 72.84 37.38 66.55
C ASP A 197 73.26 36.78 65.19
N PRO A 198 73.21 35.44 65.05
CA PRO A 198 73.41 34.81 63.76
C PRO A 198 72.25 35.16 62.80
N LYS A 199 72.55 35.29 61.51
CA LYS A 199 71.50 35.49 60.49
C LYS A 199 70.54 34.29 60.51
N GLN A 200 69.25 34.55 60.59
CA GLN A 200 68.18 33.55 60.71
C GLN A 200 68.25 32.72 62.01
N GLY A 201 68.63 33.37 63.10
CA GLY A 201 68.63 32.83 64.46
C GLY A 201 68.73 33.93 65.52
N SER A 202 68.88 33.51 66.77
CA SER A 202 68.98 34.41 67.92
C SER A 202 69.82 33.79 69.05
N HIS A 203 70.22 34.61 70.02
CA HIS A 203 70.94 34.16 71.21
C HIS A 203 70.34 34.70 72.52
N TYR A 204 70.66 34.03 73.64
CA TYR A 204 70.41 34.52 74.99
C TYR A 204 71.60 34.22 75.90
N CYS A 205 71.96 35.16 76.79
CA CYS A 205 73.10 35.06 77.69
C CYS A 205 72.69 34.99 79.16
N PHE A 206 73.56 34.37 79.96
CA PHE A 206 73.57 34.40 81.41
C PHE A 206 74.92 34.97 81.87
N ASP A 207 74.87 36.10 82.58
CA ASP A 207 76.02 36.99 82.82
C ASP A 207 76.30 37.18 84.34
N PRO A 208 76.94 36.21 85.01
CA PRO A 208 77.03 36.18 86.48
C PRO A 208 77.89 37.31 87.08
N PHE A 209 78.83 37.86 86.30
CA PHE A 209 79.71 38.97 86.69
C PHE A 209 79.50 40.22 85.84
N GLY A 210 78.32 40.35 85.22
CA GLY A 210 77.98 41.44 84.29
C GLY A 210 78.21 41.08 82.81
N PHE A 211 77.68 41.91 81.92
CA PHE A 211 77.52 41.59 80.50
C PHE A 211 78.85 41.25 79.80
N ASN A 212 78.89 40.07 79.17
CA ASN A 212 80.06 39.50 78.49
C ASN A 212 81.33 39.52 79.34
N ARG A 213 81.22 39.20 80.63
CA ARG A 213 82.37 39.04 81.54
C ARG A 213 82.75 37.57 81.71
N PHE A 214 83.89 37.33 82.36
CA PHE A 214 84.35 36.01 82.74
C PHE A 214 83.19 35.15 83.28
N ASN A 215 83.09 33.89 82.83
CA ASN A 215 82.03 32.95 83.17
C ASN A 215 80.61 33.30 82.64
N SER A 216 80.45 34.32 81.78
CA SER A 216 79.22 34.51 80.99
C SER A 216 79.00 33.35 80.02
N SER A 217 77.75 32.90 79.87
CA SER A 217 77.34 31.75 79.07
C SER A 217 76.20 32.11 78.13
N CYS A 218 76.40 32.00 76.82
CA CYS A 218 75.41 32.38 75.80
C CYS A 218 75.00 31.19 74.92
N HIS A 219 73.70 30.98 74.76
CA HIS A 219 73.09 29.90 73.98
C HIS A 219 72.47 30.43 72.68
N PHE A 220 72.44 29.60 71.64
CA PHE A 220 72.00 29.99 70.30
C PHE A 220 70.86 29.10 69.77
N LEU A 221 69.92 29.71 69.03
CA LEU A 221 68.82 29.05 68.33
C LEU A 221 68.74 29.53 66.89
N CYS A 222 68.09 28.75 66.03
CA CYS A 222 67.78 29.12 64.64
C CYS A 222 66.27 29.26 64.42
N GLU A 223 65.89 30.03 63.40
CA GLU A 223 64.51 30.14 62.94
C GLU A 223 63.99 28.82 62.32
N LEU A 224 62.67 28.69 62.22
CA LEU A 224 62.01 27.49 61.69
C LEU A 224 62.49 27.16 60.26
N GLY A 225 62.93 25.91 60.04
CA GLY A 225 63.48 25.45 58.77
C GLY A 225 64.99 25.65 58.60
N PHE A 226 65.68 26.20 59.61
CA PHE A 226 67.14 26.32 59.66
C PHE A 226 67.74 25.35 60.70
N GLU A 227 69.04 25.08 60.55
CA GLU A 227 69.83 24.17 61.40
C GLU A 227 71.09 24.87 61.91
N LEU A 228 71.44 24.59 63.17
CA LEU A 228 72.54 25.27 63.88
C LEU A 228 73.88 24.57 63.61
N ILE A 229 74.74 25.22 62.84
CA ILE A 229 76.07 24.76 62.47
C ILE A 229 77.12 25.45 63.34
N GLY A 230 77.54 24.79 64.42
CA GLY A 230 78.58 25.27 65.34
C GLY A 230 78.35 24.79 66.77
N ALA A 231 78.96 25.47 67.75
CA ALA A 231 78.70 25.21 69.16
C ALA A 231 77.35 25.83 69.58
N PRO A 232 76.44 25.10 70.25
CA PRO A 232 75.15 25.64 70.70
C PRO A 232 75.26 26.57 71.92
N GLN A 233 76.43 26.61 72.55
CA GLN A 233 76.72 27.39 73.76
C GLN A 233 78.16 27.90 73.71
N LEU A 234 78.33 29.20 73.96
CA LEU A 234 79.61 29.90 74.09
C LEU A 234 79.83 30.29 75.57
N LEU A 235 81.07 30.19 76.05
CA LEU A 235 81.47 30.52 77.42
C LEU A 235 82.66 31.50 77.40
N CYS A 236 82.57 32.58 78.17
CA CYS A 236 83.62 33.58 78.30
C CYS A 236 84.73 33.12 79.25
N GLN A 237 85.94 32.95 78.74
CA GLN A 237 87.09 32.43 79.46
C GLN A 237 87.85 33.52 80.21
N ALA A 238 88.67 33.10 81.19
CA ALA A 238 89.55 33.98 81.99
C ALA A 238 90.57 34.79 81.15
N THR A 239 90.74 34.44 79.87
CA THR A 239 91.59 35.11 78.88
C THR A 239 90.88 36.25 78.12
N GLY A 240 89.62 36.56 78.42
CA GLY A 240 88.82 37.55 77.67
C GLY A 240 88.37 37.07 76.28
N HIS A 241 88.36 35.76 76.06
CA HIS A 241 87.97 35.13 74.80
C HIS A 241 86.83 34.14 74.99
N TRP A 242 85.95 34.03 73.98
CA TRP A 242 84.96 32.95 73.93
C TRP A 242 85.62 31.63 73.54
N ASN A 243 85.18 30.53 74.14
CA ASN A 243 85.65 29.17 73.82
C ASN A 243 85.45 28.76 72.35
N HIS A 244 84.44 29.32 71.67
CA HIS A 244 84.05 29.00 70.29
C HIS A 244 83.63 30.26 69.51
N PRO A 245 83.69 30.25 68.16
CA PRO A 245 83.04 31.26 67.35
C PRO A 245 81.52 31.13 67.37
N VAL A 246 80.81 32.22 67.06
CA VAL A 246 79.35 32.24 66.93
C VAL A 246 78.89 31.23 65.86
N PRO A 247 77.90 30.36 66.15
CA PRO A 247 77.39 29.38 65.19
C PRO A 247 76.61 30.03 64.04
N LEU A 248 76.42 29.29 62.94
CA LEU A 248 75.67 29.71 61.77
C LEU A 248 74.32 28.99 61.68
N CYS A 249 73.26 29.68 61.25
CA CYS A 249 71.98 29.04 60.91
C CYS A 249 71.90 28.80 59.41
N GLN A 250 71.85 27.53 58.99
CA GLN A 250 71.81 27.12 57.59
C GLN A 250 70.45 26.52 57.24
N VAL A 251 69.85 26.91 56.10
CA VAL A 251 68.53 26.40 55.70
C VAL A 251 68.59 24.89 55.41
N LYS A 252 67.58 24.14 55.87
CA LYS A 252 67.50 22.70 55.62
C LYS A 252 67.18 22.39 54.15
N PRO A 253 67.95 21.51 53.48
CA PRO A 253 67.65 21.03 52.13
C PRO A 253 66.67 19.85 52.16
N CYS A 254 65.72 19.82 51.23
CA CYS A 254 64.99 18.62 50.86
C CYS A 254 65.76 17.81 49.80
N PRO A 255 65.44 16.52 49.60
CA PRO A 255 65.98 15.73 48.50
C PRO A 255 65.73 16.39 47.14
N ALA A 256 66.78 16.49 46.31
CA ALA A 256 66.66 17.05 44.97
C ALA A 256 65.75 16.18 44.09
N LEU A 257 64.77 16.80 43.43
CA LEU A 257 63.83 16.11 42.55
C LEU A 257 64.44 15.95 41.16
N ASN A 258 64.43 14.73 40.61
CA ASN A 258 64.89 14.49 39.26
C ASN A 258 63.78 14.81 38.24
N HIS A 259 63.99 15.88 37.46
CA HIS A 259 63.02 16.40 36.49
C HIS A 259 62.69 15.44 35.34
N THR A 260 63.53 14.43 35.06
CA THR A 260 63.31 13.46 33.96
C THR A 260 62.35 12.31 34.31
N SER A 261 61.60 12.41 35.42
CA SER A 261 60.91 11.26 36.03
C SER A 261 59.38 11.24 35.83
N VAL A 262 58.80 12.25 35.15
CA VAL A 262 57.36 12.33 34.90
C VAL A 262 57.09 11.96 33.45
N ASN A 263 56.53 10.77 33.21
CA ASN A 263 56.04 10.39 31.90
C ASN A 263 54.74 11.18 31.60
N GLY A 264 54.67 11.86 30.45
CA GLY A 264 53.50 12.67 30.08
C GLY A 264 53.32 13.92 30.94
N GLY A 265 54.42 14.56 31.36
CA GLY A 265 54.38 15.84 32.06
C GLY A 265 55.76 16.41 32.41
N SER A 266 55.74 17.59 33.05
CA SER A 266 56.91 18.35 33.48
C SER A 266 56.74 18.87 34.91
N ILE A 267 57.85 19.25 35.56
CA ILE A 267 57.86 19.82 36.91
C ILE A 267 58.39 21.26 36.85
N LYS A 268 57.67 22.19 37.46
CA LYS A 268 58.07 23.60 37.59
C LYS A 268 58.26 23.95 39.06
N CYS A 269 59.52 24.12 39.47
CA CYS A 269 59.88 24.47 40.85
C CYS A 269 60.13 25.96 41.05
N SER A 270 59.91 26.43 42.28
CA SER A 270 60.23 27.75 42.80
C SER A 270 60.99 27.62 44.11
N HIS A 271 62.06 28.40 44.27
CA HIS A 271 63.06 28.28 45.33
C HIS A 271 63.29 29.64 46.00
N PRO A 272 62.52 30.00 47.05
CA PRO A 272 62.55 31.36 47.62
C PRO A 272 63.74 31.63 48.55
N ILE A 273 64.45 30.60 49.03
CA ILE A 273 65.61 30.73 49.92
C ILE A 273 66.86 30.13 49.26
N ALA A 274 66.84 28.83 48.94
CA ALA A 274 67.88 28.14 48.19
C ALA A 274 67.29 26.96 47.36
N PRO A 275 68.02 26.41 46.38
CA PRO A 275 67.54 25.29 45.58
C PRO A 275 67.14 24.09 46.44
N TYR A 276 65.90 23.62 46.26
CA TYR A 276 65.25 22.56 47.02
C TYR A 276 65.28 22.72 48.56
N SER A 277 65.45 23.94 49.10
CA SER A 277 65.42 24.18 50.56
C SER A 277 64.00 24.37 51.11
N PHE A 278 63.89 24.48 52.43
CA PHE A 278 62.66 24.88 53.14
C PHE A 278 61.84 25.93 52.38
N ASN A 279 60.52 25.69 52.33
CA ASN A 279 59.51 26.49 51.64
C ASN A 279 59.64 26.57 50.11
N SER A 280 60.53 25.80 49.47
CA SER A 280 60.47 25.53 48.02
C SER A 280 59.15 24.87 47.64
N THR A 281 58.55 25.25 46.52
CA THR A 281 57.35 24.60 45.97
C THR A 281 57.60 24.10 44.56
N CYS A 282 57.06 22.93 44.21
CA CYS A 282 57.10 22.39 42.86
C CYS A 282 55.68 22.04 42.40
N ASP A 283 55.32 22.55 41.23
CA ASP A 283 54.06 22.27 40.54
C ASP A 283 54.31 21.26 39.41
N VAL A 284 53.54 20.19 39.36
CA VAL A 284 53.53 19.22 38.25
C VAL A 284 52.48 19.64 37.22
N LEU A 285 52.86 19.57 35.95
CA LEU A 285 52.06 19.94 34.79
C LEU A 285 52.03 18.74 33.84
N CYS A 286 50.85 18.18 33.54
CA CYS A 286 50.76 17.08 32.57
C CYS A 286 50.72 17.59 31.13
N ASP A 287 51.22 16.78 30.22
CA ASP A 287 51.16 17.01 28.79
C ASP A 287 49.73 16.79 28.24
N GLU A 288 49.48 17.21 27.01
CA GLU A 288 48.16 17.09 26.40
C GLU A 288 47.71 15.62 26.28
N GLY A 289 46.48 15.34 26.73
CA GLY A 289 45.94 13.97 26.81
C GLY A 289 46.24 13.21 28.11
N TYR A 290 46.97 13.82 29.06
CA TYR A 290 47.22 13.26 30.40
C TYR A 290 46.49 14.05 31.50
N GLU A 291 46.35 13.45 32.69
CA GLU A 291 45.70 14.05 33.85
C GLU A 291 46.41 13.75 35.19
N LEU A 292 46.18 14.61 36.18
CA LEU A 292 46.77 14.55 37.52
C LEU A 292 45.80 13.92 38.51
N ARG A 293 46.18 12.75 39.05
CA ARG A 293 45.36 11.96 39.97
C ARG A 293 45.35 12.47 41.43
N ALA A 294 46.14 13.48 41.75
CA ALA A 294 46.34 14.03 43.08
C ALA A 294 46.71 15.52 43.03
N GLN A 295 46.84 16.18 44.19
CA GLN A 295 47.28 17.59 44.24
C GLN A 295 48.67 17.77 43.61
N GLY A 296 48.72 18.48 42.48
CA GLY A 296 49.94 18.68 41.69
C GLY A 296 51.00 19.59 42.32
N ARG A 297 50.77 20.16 43.50
CA ARG A 297 51.71 21.05 44.21
C ARG A 297 52.29 20.35 45.43
N ILE A 298 53.61 20.20 45.47
CA ILE A 298 54.37 19.73 46.64
C ILE A 298 55.26 20.85 47.20
N ARG A 299 55.52 20.82 48.52
CA ARG A 299 56.34 21.82 49.21
C ARG A 299 57.41 21.17 50.07
N CYS A 300 58.59 21.77 50.16
CA CYS A 300 59.64 21.40 51.11
C CYS A 300 59.32 21.98 52.49
N ASP A 301 59.21 21.12 53.50
CA ASP A 301 58.77 21.48 54.85
C ASP A 301 59.94 21.84 55.78
N HIS A 302 59.61 22.20 57.02
CA HIS A 302 60.57 22.62 58.04
C HIS A 302 61.49 21.49 58.56
N THR A 303 61.21 20.23 58.22
CA THR A 303 62.03 19.07 58.59
C THR A 303 63.12 18.77 57.57
N GLY A 304 62.95 19.27 56.32
CA GLY A 304 63.75 18.87 55.16
C GLY A 304 63.10 17.74 54.36
N GLN A 305 61.77 17.59 54.39
CA GLN A 305 61.04 16.61 53.58
C GLN A 305 59.98 17.27 52.68
N TRP A 306 59.65 16.60 51.57
CA TRP A 306 58.55 17.02 50.70
C TRP A 306 57.21 16.58 51.29
N THR A 307 56.21 17.45 51.25
CA THR A 307 54.86 17.18 51.78
C THR A 307 54.14 15.98 51.15
N ALA A 308 54.58 15.56 49.96
CA ALA A 308 54.16 14.33 49.30
C ALA A 308 55.24 13.87 48.30
N SER A 309 55.13 12.64 47.80
CA SER A 309 55.86 12.19 46.61
C SER A 309 55.38 12.93 45.36
N VAL A 310 56.20 12.91 44.30
CA VAL A 310 55.82 13.50 43.00
C VAL A 310 54.64 12.70 42.41
N PRO A 311 53.49 13.33 42.12
CA PRO A 311 52.36 12.65 41.50
C PRO A 311 52.66 12.30 40.04
N ALA A 312 52.23 11.12 39.60
CA ALA A 312 52.33 10.69 38.21
C ALA A 312 51.19 11.26 37.36
N CYS A 313 51.50 11.66 36.14
CA CYS A 313 50.52 11.93 35.10
C CYS A 313 50.02 10.61 34.51
N THR A 314 48.71 10.40 34.49
CA THR A 314 48.06 9.22 33.90
C THR A 314 47.40 9.59 32.59
N ILE A 315 47.51 8.75 31.56
CA ILE A 315 46.84 9.00 30.28
C ILE A 315 45.32 9.01 30.47
N LYS A 316 44.63 9.99 29.89
CA LYS A 316 43.17 10.06 29.94
C LYS A 316 42.57 8.88 29.19
N LYS A 317 41.46 8.36 29.72
CA LYS A 317 40.70 7.27 29.13
C LYS A 317 39.33 7.75 28.71
N CYS A 318 38.93 7.39 27.50
CA CYS A 318 37.57 7.57 27.03
C CYS A 318 36.66 6.49 27.62
N SER A 319 35.34 6.72 27.58
CA SER A 319 34.36 5.72 28.01
C SER A 319 34.51 4.40 27.22
N PRO A 320 34.46 3.22 27.86
CA PRO A 320 34.54 1.94 27.14
C PRO A 320 33.46 1.83 26.07
N LEU A 321 33.85 1.43 24.86
CA LEU A 321 32.91 1.25 23.76
C LEU A 321 32.38 -0.19 23.71
N LEU A 322 31.10 -0.33 23.38
CA LEU A 322 30.48 -1.60 23.03
C LEU A 322 30.43 -1.74 21.51
N PHE A 323 30.52 -2.98 21.02
CA PHE A 323 30.30 -3.26 19.60
C PHE A 323 28.82 -3.04 19.25
N PRO A 324 28.49 -2.45 18.09
CA PRO A 324 27.11 -2.30 17.65
C PRO A 324 26.48 -3.67 17.36
N VAL A 325 25.20 -3.82 17.67
CA VAL A 325 24.43 -5.03 17.35
C VAL A 325 24.38 -5.19 15.82
N TRP A 326 24.56 -6.40 15.30
CA TRP A 326 24.76 -6.71 13.88
C TRP A 326 25.97 -6.01 13.23
N GLY A 327 26.97 -5.61 14.02
CA GLY A 327 28.25 -5.13 13.53
C GLY A 327 29.45 -5.75 14.25
N ASN A 328 30.63 -5.25 13.92
CA ASN A 328 31.92 -5.62 14.48
C ASN A 328 32.77 -4.36 14.70
N MET A 329 33.60 -4.38 15.75
CA MET A 329 34.43 -3.25 16.17
C MET A 329 35.89 -3.72 16.32
N THR A 330 36.82 -3.04 15.66
CA THR A 330 38.26 -3.30 15.78
C THR A 330 38.98 -2.06 16.29
N CYS A 331 39.47 -2.10 17.53
CA CYS A 331 40.26 -1.03 18.13
C CYS A 331 41.76 -1.26 17.98
N VAL A 332 42.48 -0.19 17.68
CA VAL A 332 43.93 -0.08 17.72
C VAL A 332 44.27 0.88 18.85
N ASP A 333 44.72 0.32 19.97
CA ASP A 333 45.15 1.06 21.15
C ASP A 333 46.66 1.36 21.08
N THR A 334 47.04 2.58 21.43
CA THR A 334 48.44 3.07 21.32
C THR A 334 49.29 2.74 22.55
N LEU A 335 48.67 2.70 23.73
CA LEU A 335 49.34 2.52 25.02
C LEU A 335 48.49 1.64 25.97
N GLU A 336 47.26 2.06 26.25
CA GLU A 336 46.30 1.28 27.06
C GLU A 336 44.91 1.25 26.37
N PRO A 337 44.06 0.25 26.65
CA PRO A 337 42.71 0.15 26.09
C PRO A 337 41.87 1.42 26.29
N PHE A 338 41.32 1.95 25.20
CA PHE A 338 40.47 3.15 25.16
C PHE A 338 41.15 4.41 25.75
N SER A 339 42.47 4.55 25.61
CA SER A 339 43.23 5.73 26.04
C SER A 339 43.40 6.78 24.93
N PHE A 340 43.90 7.97 25.28
CA PHE A 340 44.14 9.04 24.30
C PHE A 340 44.98 8.56 23.10
N GLY A 341 44.44 8.76 21.89
CA GLY A 341 45.03 8.29 20.64
C GLY A 341 44.55 6.92 20.16
N SER A 342 43.83 6.13 20.99
CA SER A 342 43.17 4.90 20.55
C SER A 342 42.16 5.17 19.42
N ARG A 343 42.10 4.29 18.43
CA ARG A 343 41.20 4.38 17.27
C ARG A 343 40.38 3.11 17.11
N CYS A 344 39.05 3.21 17.12
CA CYS A 344 38.14 2.09 16.92
C CYS A 344 37.39 2.23 15.58
N GLY A 345 37.64 1.28 14.68
CA GLY A 345 36.93 1.15 13.41
C GLY A 345 35.68 0.27 13.55
N PHE A 346 34.61 0.64 12.85
CA PHE A 346 33.30 -0.02 12.91
C PHE A 346 32.87 -0.54 11.54
N THR A 347 32.30 -1.74 11.52
CA THR A 347 31.77 -2.40 10.32
C THR A 347 30.44 -3.07 10.64
N CYS A 348 29.56 -3.19 9.64
CA CYS A 348 28.26 -3.88 9.79
C CYS A 348 28.26 -5.22 9.06
N GLN A 349 27.40 -6.14 9.52
CA GLN A 349 27.12 -7.40 8.82
C GLN A 349 26.35 -7.15 7.51
N GLU A 350 26.39 -8.09 6.58
CA GLU A 350 25.73 -7.93 5.29
C GLU A 350 24.24 -7.61 5.43
N GLY A 351 23.78 -6.60 4.69
CA GLY A 351 22.39 -6.12 4.74
C GLY A 351 22.11 -5.10 5.84
N TYR A 352 23.14 -4.66 6.57
CA TYR A 352 23.11 -3.50 7.46
C TYR A 352 24.13 -2.48 6.97
N TYR A 353 23.77 -1.19 7.04
CA TYR A 353 24.68 -0.07 6.76
C TYR A 353 25.02 0.67 8.06
N LEU A 354 26.17 1.34 8.08
CA LEU A 354 26.62 2.08 9.26
C LEU A 354 25.99 3.48 9.28
N SER A 355 25.26 3.78 10.34
CA SER A 355 24.70 5.09 10.64
C SER A 355 25.52 5.76 11.75
N GLY A 356 26.47 6.60 11.34
CA GLY A 356 27.45 7.30 12.19
C GLY A 356 28.83 7.29 11.53
N ASP A 357 29.87 7.78 12.24
CA ASP A 357 31.24 7.71 11.71
C ASP A 357 31.80 6.28 11.77
N SER A 358 32.58 5.94 10.76
CA SER A 358 33.27 4.66 10.60
C SER A 358 34.45 4.45 11.56
N THR A 359 35.07 5.52 12.06
CA THR A 359 36.28 5.43 12.89
C THR A 359 36.30 6.45 14.03
N LEU A 360 36.02 6.00 15.25
CA LEU A 360 36.10 6.86 16.43
C LEU A 360 37.53 6.95 16.97
N THR A 361 37.97 8.15 17.37
CA THR A 361 39.29 8.41 17.96
C THR A 361 39.12 8.99 19.37
N CYS A 362 39.86 8.48 20.35
CA CYS A 362 39.84 9.02 21.72
C CYS A 362 40.69 10.31 21.79
N LEU A 363 40.04 11.44 22.11
CA LEU A 363 40.63 12.78 22.08
C LEU A 363 41.27 13.17 23.43
N ALA A 364 42.10 14.22 23.42
CA ALA A 364 42.77 14.76 24.61
C ALA A 364 41.81 15.34 25.68
N SER A 365 40.52 15.47 25.35
CA SER A 365 39.43 15.76 26.29
C SER A 365 39.09 14.59 27.21
N GLY A 366 39.45 13.35 26.85
CA GLY A 366 38.90 12.13 27.46
C GLY A 366 37.53 11.72 26.90
N GLN A 367 37.16 12.24 25.72
CA GLN A 367 35.94 11.89 24.99
C GLN A 367 36.29 11.35 23.60
N TRP A 368 35.40 10.54 23.04
CA TRP A 368 35.48 10.11 21.64
C TRP A 368 35.18 11.26 20.69
N SER A 369 35.71 11.18 19.47
CA SER A 369 35.52 12.20 18.42
C SER A 369 34.06 12.43 18.04
N GLU A 370 33.27 11.36 18.02
CA GLU A 370 31.84 11.33 17.68
C GLU A 370 31.15 10.23 18.53
N PRO A 371 29.81 10.21 18.64
CA PRO A 371 29.09 9.13 19.34
C PRO A 371 29.20 7.78 18.61
N THR A 372 28.96 6.68 19.33
CA THR A 372 28.99 5.32 18.79
C THR A 372 28.04 5.15 17.60
N PRO A 373 28.52 4.70 16.42
CA PRO A 373 27.67 4.45 15.27
C PRO A 373 26.78 3.23 15.49
N THR A 374 25.67 3.16 14.75
CA THR A 374 24.70 2.05 14.80
C THR A 374 24.62 1.34 13.46
N CYS A 375 24.44 0.02 13.46
CA CYS A 375 24.17 -0.75 12.25
C CYS A 375 22.67 -0.77 11.98
N THR A 376 22.22 0.04 11.02
CA THR A 376 20.84 0.15 10.60
C THR A 376 20.56 -0.82 9.45
N VAL A 377 19.47 -1.57 9.52
CA VAL A 377 19.12 -2.53 8.45
C VAL A 377 18.83 -1.78 7.15
N VAL A 378 19.34 -2.30 6.03
CA VAL A 378 19.05 -1.78 4.69
C VAL A 378 17.57 -1.93 4.39
N GLN A 379 16.94 -0.89 3.86
CA GLN A 379 15.54 -0.92 3.41
C GLN A 379 15.46 -0.80 1.89
N CYS A 380 14.55 -1.58 1.30
CA CYS A 380 14.16 -1.45 -0.09
C CYS A 380 12.90 -0.59 -0.23
N ASN A 381 12.67 -0.06 -1.43
CA ASN A 381 11.46 0.73 -1.73
C ASN A 381 10.18 -0.05 -1.38
N ILE A 382 9.19 0.62 -0.80
CA ILE A 382 7.87 0.04 -0.50
C ILE A 382 7.22 -0.46 -1.80
N LEU A 383 6.76 -1.72 -1.79
CA LEU A 383 6.02 -2.32 -2.90
C LEU A 383 4.51 -2.26 -2.66
N SER A 384 3.76 -2.04 -3.74
CA SER A 384 2.31 -2.21 -3.82
C SER A 384 1.99 -3.42 -4.70
N ALA A 385 0.87 -4.11 -4.44
CA ALA A 385 0.42 -5.20 -5.31
C ALA A 385 0.12 -4.69 -6.75
N PRO A 386 0.49 -5.43 -7.81
CA PRO A 386 0.05 -5.14 -9.18
C PRO A 386 -1.48 -5.21 -9.32
N PRO A 387 -2.08 -4.57 -10.36
CA PRO A 387 -3.48 -4.77 -10.71
C PRO A 387 -3.76 -6.24 -11.05
N ALA A 388 -4.95 -6.74 -10.67
CA ALA A 388 -5.35 -8.15 -10.81
C ALA A 388 -4.35 -9.14 -10.18
N ALA A 389 -3.80 -8.77 -9.01
CA ALA A 389 -2.88 -9.62 -8.25
C ALA A 389 -3.00 -9.39 -6.74
N SER A 390 -2.84 -10.48 -6.00
CA SER A 390 -2.56 -10.46 -4.56
C SER A 390 -1.05 -10.49 -4.29
N MET A 391 -0.59 -9.83 -3.23
CA MET A 391 0.81 -9.82 -2.81
C MET A 391 0.93 -10.09 -1.31
N GLN A 392 1.77 -11.06 -0.93
CA GLN A 392 2.11 -11.37 0.45
C GLN A 392 3.60 -11.14 0.69
N CYS A 393 3.94 -10.29 1.65
CA CYS A 393 5.32 -9.98 2.01
C CYS A 393 5.65 -10.46 3.42
N GLN A 394 6.70 -11.26 3.54
CA GLN A 394 7.30 -11.67 4.82
C GLN A 394 8.46 -10.74 5.17
N HIS A 395 8.51 -10.31 6.43
CA HIS A 395 9.31 -9.18 6.90
C HIS A 395 10.16 -9.55 8.14
N PRO A 396 11.24 -10.35 8.00
CA PRO A 396 11.94 -10.94 9.15
C PRO A 396 12.67 -9.92 10.03
N LEU A 397 13.08 -8.79 9.44
CA LEU A 397 13.89 -7.74 10.08
C LEU A 397 13.19 -6.37 10.01
N GLY A 398 11.85 -6.36 9.99
CA GLY A 398 11.04 -5.15 9.80
C GLY A 398 10.51 -4.94 8.37
N LEU A 399 9.69 -3.89 8.19
CA LEU A 399 8.99 -3.64 6.91
C LEU A 399 9.97 -3.30 5.78
N TYR A 400 9.83 -4.02 4.67
CA TYR A 400 10.60 -3.92 3.43
C TYR A 400 12.14 -3.88 3.61
N SER A 401 12.66 -4.43 4.72
CA SER A 401 14.09 -4.45 5.02
C SER A 401 14.82 -5.67 4.43
N TYR A 402 16.15 -5.69 4.51
CA TYR A 402 17.00 -6.76 3.99
C TYR A 402 16.46 -8.17 4.31
N GLY A 403 16.45 -9.03 3.29
CA GLY A 403 15.95 -10.39 3.41
C GLY A 403 14.42 -10.53 3.35
N SER A 404 13.66 -9.44 3.47
CA SER A 404 12.20 -9.44 3.24
C SER A 404 11.89 -10.00 1.85
N THR A 405 10.86 -10.83 1.78
CA THR A 405 10.51 -11.59 0.57
C THR A 405 9.03 -11.39 0.28
N CYS A 406 8.72 -10.86 -0.90
CA CYS A 406 7.37 -10.63 -1.39
C CYS A 406 7.05 -11.63 -2.50
N THR A 407 5.95 -12.36 -2.32
CA THR A 407 5.36 -13.28 -3.31
C THR A 407 4.11 -12.64 -3.90
N VAL A 408 4.00 -12.64 -5.22
CA VAL A 408 2.84 -12.15 -5.97
C VAL A 408 2.13 -13.34 -6.60
N GLN A 409 0.81 -13.37 -6.47
CA GLN A 409 -0.06 -14.35 -7.10
C GLN A 409 -1.14 -13.59 -7.88
N CYS A 410 -1.18 -13.78 -9.20
CA CYS A 410 -2.21 -13.20 -10.05
C CYS A 410 -3.59 -13.76 -9.70
N ASP A 411 -4.61 -12.92 -9.89
CA ASP A 411 -6.00 -13.29 -9.70
C ASP A 411 -6.47 -14.26 -10.81
N GLU A 412 -7.58 -14.96 -10.58
CA GLU A 412 -8.04 -16.00 -11.51
C GLU A 412 -8.37 -15.41 -12.89
N GLY A 413 -7.91 -16.07 -13.96
CA GLY A 413 -8.02 -15.58 -15.34
C GLY A 413 -6.85 -14.74 -15.85
N PHE A 414 -5.82 -14.51 -15.02
CA PHE A 414 -4.59 -13.82 -15.42
C PHE A 414 -3.37 -14.76 -15.33
N ASP A 415 -2.49 -14.69 -16.34
CA ASP A 415 -1.20 -15.37 -16.35
C ASP A 415 -0.09 -14.48 -15.80
N LEU A 416 0.80 -15.06 -15.00
CA LEU A 416 1.92 -14.36 -14.38
C LEU A 416 3.11 -14.27 -15.33
N THR A 417 3.44 -13.06 -15.79
CA THR A 417 4.63 -12.81 -16.62
C THR A 417 5.75 -12.17 -15.81
N GLY A 418 6.88 -12.87 -15.70
CA GLY A 418 8.01 -12.51 -14.83
C GLY A 418 8.20 -13.50 -13.67
N THR A 419 8.94 -13.08 -12.64
CA THR A 419 9.17 -13.87 -11.42
C THR A 419 8.10 -13.60 -10.38
N ASN A 420 7.46 -14.64 -9.84
CA ASN A 420 6.42 -14.53 -8.81
C ASN A 420 6.96 -14.17 -7.40
N VAL A 421 8.28 -14.22 -7.19
CA VAL A 421 8.94 -13.88 -5.91
C VAL A 421 10.05 -12.86 -6.13
N THR A 422 10.09 -11.83 -5.27
CA THR A 422 11.22 -10.89 -5.20
C THR A 422 11.66 -10.66 -3.76
N LYS A 423 12.97 -10.50 -3.55
CA LYS A 423 13.61 -10.40 -2.23
C LYS A 423 14.43 -9.11 -2.13
N CYS A 424 14.35 -8.44 -0.99
CA CYS A 424 15.12 -7.23 -0.71
C CYS A 424 16.60 -7.60 -0.49
N SER A 425 17.49 -7.06 -1.33
CA SER A 425 18.92 -7.33 -1.32
C SER A 425 19.70 -6.46 -0.34
N SER A 426 20.96 -6.82 -0.08
CA SER A 426 21.90 -6.03 0.73
C SER A 426 22.27 -4.67 0.11
N GLN A 427 21.83 -4.39 -1.13
CA GLN A 427 22.04 -3.13 -1.85
C GLN A 427 20.84 -2.16 -1.78
N GLY A 428 19.74 -2.52 -1.09
CA GLY A 428 18.51 -1.71 -1.05
C GLY A 428 17.64 -1.82 -2.31
N SER A 429 18.02 -2.70 -3.24
CA SER A 429 17.25 -3.03 -4.43
C SER A 429 16.52 -4.36 -4.27
N TRP A 430 15.33 -4.47 -4.89
CA TRP A 430 14.63 -5.75 -5.03
C TRP A 430 15.30 -6.62 -6.09
N SER A 431 15.45 -7.92 -5.81
CA SER A 431 16.14 -8.89 -6.69
C SER A 431 15.59 -8.94 -8.11
N HIS A 432 14.29 -8.71 -8.25
CA HIS A 432 13.54 -8.68 -9.50
C HIS A 432 12.48 -7.58 -9.43
N ALA A 433 12.06 -7.06 -10.58
CA ALA A 433 10.86 -6.24 -10.69
C ALA A 433 9.60 -7.06 -10.33
N LEU A 434 8.51 -6.37 -9.98
CA LEU A 434 7.20 -7.01 -9.81
C LEU A 434 6.74 -7.64 -11.15
N PRO A 435 6.15 -8.85 -11.13
CA PRO A 435 5.61 -9.48 -12.32
C PRO A 435 4.34 -8.75 -12.81
N VAL A 436 4.03 -8.91 -14.09
CA VAL A 436 2.80 -8.38 -14.70
C VAL A 436 1.81 -9.51 -14.91
N CYS A 437 0.62 -9.37 -14.33
CA CYS A 437 -0.50 -10.28 -14.53
C CYS A 437 -1.21 -9.89 -15.84
N GLN A 438 -1.11 -10.72 -16.87
CA GLN A 438 -1.73 -10.48 -18.17
C GLN A 438 -3.01 -11.31 -18.29
N ALA A 439 -4.12 -10.70 -18.71
CA ALA A 439 -5.36 -11.43 -18.90
C ALA A 439 -5.16 -12.55 -19.93
N LYS A 440 -5.54 -13.79 -19.59
CA LYS A 440 -5.46 -14.94 -20.48
C LYS A 440 -6.20 -14.65 -21.79
N ARG A 441 -5.68 -15.13 -22.91
CA ARG A 441 -6.32 -14.97 -24.22
C ARG A 441 -7.04 -16.25 -24.61
N CYS A 442 -8.27 -16.09 -25.09
CA CYS A 442 -8.97 -17.12 -25.83
C CYS A 442 -8.61 -17.04 -27.32
N ASP A 443 -8.82 -18.13 -28.05
CA ASP A 443 -8.57 -18.16 -29.50
C ASP A 443 -9.43 -17.11 -30.24
N PRO A 444 -8.89 -16.41 -31.27
CA PRO A 444 -9.64 -15.41 -32.02
C PRO A 444 -10.85 -16.03 -32.75
N ILE A 445 -12.05 -15.52 -32.45
CA ILE A 445 -13.29 -15.93 -33.10
C ILE A 445 -13.70 -14.92 -34.19
N ASN A 446 -14.21 -15.45 -35.30
CA ASN A 446 -14.68 -14.69 -36.46
C ASN A 446 -16.22 -14.66 -36.51
N SER A 447 -16.78 -13.74 -37.29
CA SER A 447 -18.22 -13.72 -37.58
C SER A 447 -18.68 -14.98 -38.32
N PRO A 448 -19.82 -15.60 -37.94
CA PRO A 448 -20.37 -16.72 -38.69
C PRO A 448 -20.84 -16.28 -40.09
N PRO A 449 -20.88 -17.18 -41.09
CA PRO A 449 -21.53 -16.88 -42.37
C PRO A 449 -22.99 -16.49 -42.16
N HIS A 450 -23.46 -15.47 -42.89
CA HIS A 450 -24.79 -14.87 -42.72
C HIS A 450 -25.10 -14.41 -41.28
N GLY A 451 -24.09 -13.80 -40.64
CA GLY A 451 -24.24 -13.14 -39.35
C GLY A 451 -23.07 -12.24 -38.97
N SER A 452 -23.27 -11.49 -37.90
CA SER A 452 -22.34 -10.52 -37.34
C SER A 452 -21.88 -10.93 -35.94
N LEU A 453 -20.71 -10.41 -35.53
CA LEU A 453 -20.10 -10.66 -34.22
C LEU A 453 -19.75 -9.32 -33.56
N SER A 454 -20.28 -9.08 -32.37
CA SER A 454 -20.03 -7.86 -31.58
C SER A 454 -19.43 -8.23 -30.22
N CYS A 455 -18.18 -7.82 -29.97
CA CYS A 455 -17.43 -8.16 -28.76
C CYS A 455 -17.13 -6.94 -27.89
N THR A 456 -17.51 -6.99 -26.61
CA THR A 456 -17.03 -6.06 -25.58
C THR A 456 -15.81 -6.66 -24.91
N ASN A 457 -14.67 -6.00 -25.07
CA ASN A 457 -13.34 -6.49 -24.69
C ASN A 457 -12.83 -5.75 -23.44
N SER A 458 -12.85 -6.42 -22.28
CA SER A 458 -12.62 -5.76 -20.98
C SER A 458 -11.14 -5.54 -20.64
N HIS A 459 -10.25 -6.44 -21.06
CA HIS A 459 -8.80 -6.41 -20.75
C HIS A 459 -7.89 -6.57 -21.98
N GLY A 460 -8.45 -6.37 -23.18
CA GLY A 460 -7.80 -6.60 -24.47
C GLY A 460 -8.69 -7.42 -25.41
N SER A 461 -8.38 -7.44 -26.72
CA SER A 461 -9.18 -8.22 -27.67
C SER A 461 -9.11 -9.72 -27.33
N PHE A 462 -10.27 -10.36 -27.18
CA PHE A 462 -10.40 -11.80 -26.89
C PHE A 462 -9.66 -12.25 -25.60
N SER A 463 -9.51 -11.36 -24.62
CA SER A 463 -8.96 -11.70 -23.29
C SER A 463 -10.03 -12.21 -22.33
N PHE A 464 -9.64 -12.76 -21.18
CA PHE A 464 -10.51 -13.05 -20.04
C PHE A 464 -11.47 -11.88 -19.76
N GLY A 465 -12.73 -12.20 -19.50
CA GLY A 465 -13.80 -11.22 -19.30
C GLY A 465 -14.24 -10.47 -20.59
N SER A 466 -13.79 -10.89 -21.77
CA SER A 466 -14.36 -10.46 -23.05
C SER A 466 -15.62 -11.24 -23.35
N ARG A 467 -16.68 -10.53 -23.74
CA ARG A 467 -18.02 -11.08 -24.01
C ARG A 467 -18.40 -10.75 -25.44
N CYS A 468 -18.68 -11.78 -26.22
CA CYS A 468 -19.01 -11.68 -27.63
C CYS A 468 -20.44 -12.16 -27.89
N ASN A 469 -21.23 -11.31 -28.54
CA ASN A 469 -22.60 -11.60 -28.94
C ASN A 469 -22.70 -11.71 -30.46
N THR A 470 -23.28 -12.79 -30.97
CA THR A 470 -23.62 -12.95 -32.39
C THR A 470 -25.04 -12.49 -32.69
N ALA A 471 -25.25 -12.00 -33.90
CA ALA A 471 -26.59 -11.78 -34.45
C ALA A 471 -26.61 -12.22 -35.92
N CYS A 472 -27.53 -13.10 -36.29
CA CYS A 472 -27.68 -13.55 -37.68
C CYS A 472 -28.31 -12.47 -38.56
N ASP A 473 -27.99 -12.52 -39.85
CA ASP A 473 -28.54 -11.60 -40.84
C ASP A 473 -30.03 -11.87 -41.10
N GLU A 474 -30.71 -10.93 -41.77
CA GLU A 474 -32.15 -11.03 -41.99
C GLU A 474 -32.51 -12.29 -42.82
N GLY A 475 -33.58 -12.99 -42.42
CA GLY A 475 -33.98 -14.27 -43.01
C GLY A 475 -33.23 -15.50 -42.51
N PHE A 476 -32.21 -15.34 -41.66
CA PHE A 476 -31.52 -16.44 -40.97
C PHE A 476 -31.97 -16.56 -39.51
N VAL A 477 -31.72 -17.72 -38.90
CA VAL A 477 -32.03 -18.02 -37.49
C VAL A 477 -30.83 -18.71 -36.83
N GLN A 478 -30.55 -18.32 -35.59
CA GLN A 478 -29.39 -18.77 -34.85
C GLN A 478 -29.59 -20.17 -34.26
N SER A 479 -28.71 -21.09 -34.60
CA SER A 479 -28.62 -22.43 -34.01
C SER A 479 -27.47 -22.48 -33.01
N GLY A 480 -27.83 -22.41 -31.72
CA GLY A 480 -26.88 -22.35 -30.60
C GLY A 480 -27.00 -21.09 -29.73
N THR A 481 -26.14 -20.96 -28.74
CA THR A 481 -26.09 -19.82 -27.81
C THR A 481 -25.46 -18.59 -28.45
N GLY A 482 -26.20 -17.48 -28.49
CA GLY A 482 -25.74 -16.25 -29.14
C GLY A 482 -24.70 -15.43 -28.38
N LEU A 483 -24.32 -15.89 -27.18
CA LEU A 483 -23.47 -15.16 -26.26
C LEU A 483 -22.38 -16.11 -25.75
N THR A 484 -21.12 -15.74 -25.96
CA THR A 484 -19.96 -16.49 -25.47
C THR A 484 -19.00 -15.56 -24.73
N GLU A 485 -18.34 -16.08 -23.69
CA GLU A 485 -17.48 -15.33 -22.78
C GLU A 485 -16.15 -16.03 -22.59
N CYS A 486 -15.05 -15.27 -22.64
CA CYS A 486 -13.71 -15.80 -22.45
C CYS A 486 -13.45 -16.04 -20.95
N THR A 487 -13.34 -17.32 -20.57
CA THR A 487 -13.31 -17.78 -19.18
C THR A 487 -11.93 -17.68 -18.52
N SER A 488 -11.85 -17.88 -17.21
CA SER A 488 -10.59 -17.84 -16.43
C SER A 488 -9.59 -18.96 -16.79
N LEU A 489 -10.01 -19.91 -17.62
CA LEU A 489 -9.17 -20.97 -18.18
C LEU A 489 -8.49 -20.56 -19.51
N GLY A 490 -8.91 -19.45 -20.13
CA GLY A 490 -8.45 -19.07 -21.48
C GLY A 490 -9.23 -19.76 -22.61
N THR A 491 -10.42 -20.30 -22.33
CA THR A 491 -11.33 -20.89 -23.32
C THR A 491 -12.66 -20.15 -23.36
N TRP A 492 -13.33 -20.17 -24.51
CA TRP A 492 -14.70 -19.66 -24.67
C TRP A 492 -15.71 -20.54 -23.93
N SER A 493 -16.75 -19.92 -23.37
CA SER A 493 -17.82 -20.62 -22.63
C SER A 493 -18.73 -21.46 -23.53
N ALA A 494 -18.80 -21.13 -24.81
CA ALA A 494 -19.56 -21.85 -25.85
C ALA A 494 -18.98 -21.54 -27.24
N ASP A 495 -19.18 -22.46 -28.19
CA ASP A 495 -18.82 -22.27 -29.59
C ASP A 495 -19.68 -21.19 -30.28
N VAL A 496 -19.17 -20.63 -31.38
CA VAL A 496 -19.89 -19.64 -32.20
C VAL A 496 -21.06 -20.33 -32.91
N PRO A 497 -22.32 -19.87 -32.74
CA PRO A 497 -23.49 -20.53 -33.30
C PRO A 497 -23.58 -20.38 -34.82
N HIS A 498 -24.26 -21.32 -35.46
CA HIS A 498 -24.50 -21.30 -36.90
C HIS A 498 -25.78 -20.54 -37.24
N CYS A 499 -25.71 -19.62 -38.21
CA CYS A 499 -26.87 -18.96 -38.79
C CYS A 499 -27.44 -19.82 -39.91
N LEU A 500 -28.59 -20.46 -39.66
CA LEU A 500 -29.29 -21.32 -40.61
C LEU A 500 -30.37 -20.53 -41.33
N VAL A 501 -30.58 -20.78 -42.63
CA VAL A 501 -31.64 -20.10 -43.38
C VAL A 501 -33.03 -20.50 -42.84
N LYS A 502 -33.95 -19.54 -42.69
CA LYS A 502 -35.33 -19.87 -42.31
C LYS A 502 -36.02 -20.58 -43.48
N ARG A 503 -36.78 -21.64 -43.16
CA ARG A 503 -37.58 -22.41 -44.12
C ARG A 503 -39.05 -22.04 -43.99
N CYS A 504 -39.71 -21.88 -45.14
CA CYS A 504 -41.15 -21.76 -45.23
C CYS A 504 -41.82 -23.15 -45.24
N PRO A 505 -43.15 -23.24 -45.01
CA PRO A 505 -43.90 -24.49 -45.17
C PRO A 505 -43.75 -25.05 -46.60
N ALA A 506 -43.63 -26.37 -46.73
CA ALA A 506 -43.50 -27.00 -48.05
C ALA A 506 -44.75 -26.78 -48.91
N LEU A 507 -44.56 -26.36 -50.16
CA LEU A 507 -45.64 -26.17 -51.13
C LEU A 507 -45.85 -27.44 -51.97
N ASN A 508 -47.09 -27.64 -52.41
CA ASN A 508 -47.49 -28.70 -53.35
C ASN A 508 -48.02 -28.05 -54.63
N SER A 509 -47.96 -28.74 -55.77
CA SER A 509 -48.59 -28.27 -57.01
C SER A 509 -50.12 -28.12 -56.86
N PRO A 510 -50.74 -27.09 -57.45
CA PRO A 510 -52.18 -26.98 -57.52
C PRO A 510 -52.79 -28.13 -58.34
N VAL A 511 -54.02 -28.54 -58.01
CA VAL A 511 -54.75 -29.57 -58.78
C VAL A 511 -55.09 -29.01 -60.16
N PHE A 512 -54.80 -29.77 -61.23
CA PHE A 512 -54.85 -29.31 -62.63
C PHE A 512 -53.90 -28.14 -62.94
N GLY A 513 -52.70 -28.17 -62.35
CA GLY A 513 -51.65 -27.20 -62.57
C GLY A 513 -50.28 -27.65 -62.08
N SER A 514 -49.27 -26.79 -62.27
CA SER A 514 -47.88 -27.05 -61.91
C SER A 514 -47.28 -25.88 -61.14
N LEU A 515 -46.35 -26.19 -60.23
CA LEU A 515 -45.58 -25.24 -59.44
C LEU A 515 -44.11 -25.31 -59.86
N ILE A 516 -43.51 -24.17 -60.19
CA ILE A 516 -42.10 -24.04 -60.55
C ILE A 516 -41.45 -23.11 -59.53
N CYS A 517 -40.42 -23.61 -58.81
CA CYS A 517 -39.71 -22.84 -57.79
C CYS A 517 -38.25 -22.59 -58.18
N SER A 518 -37.73 -21.44 -57.76
CA SER A 518 -36.31 -21.08 -57.79
C SER A 518 -35.85 -20.88 -56.35
N ASP A 519 -35.03 -21.81 -55.86
CA ASP A 519 -34.55 -21.85 -54.47
C ASP A 519 -33.06 -21.40 -54.41
N PRO A 520 -32.73 -20.16 -53.97
CA PRO A 520 -31.37 -19.64 -54.03
C PRO A 520 -30.43 -20.11 -52.90
N HIS A 521 -30.98 -20.69 -51.83
CA HIS A 521 -30.24 -21.20 -50.68
C HIS A 521 -30.52 -22.70 -50.46
N GLU A 522 -31.66 -23.01 -49.87
CA GLU A 522 -32.22 -24.36 -49.71
C GLU A 522 -33.66 -24.40 -50.24
N VAL A 523 -34.18 -25.60 -50.53
CA VAL A 523 -35.56 -25.77 -51.02
C VAL A 523 -36.57 -25.20 -50.01
N PHE A 524 -37.46 -24.32 -50.50
CA PHE A 524 -38.47 -23.60 -49.71
C PHE A 524 -37.88 -22.77 -48.55
N SER A 525 -36.75 -22.10 -48.78
CA SER A 525 -36.10 -21.21 -47.78
C SER A 525 -36.17 -19.72 -48.15
N PHE A 526 -35.75 -18.83 -47.26
CA PHE A 526 -35.78 -17.38 -47.48
C PHE A 526 -35.24 -16.97 -48.86
N GLY A 527 -36.01 -16.16 -49.59
CA GLY A 527 -35.71 -15.73 -50.97
C GLY A 527 -36.09 -16.74 -52.06
N SER A 528 -36.66 -17.91 -51.71
CA SER A 528 -37.21 -18.84 -52.71
C SER A 528 -38.49 -18.27 -53.31
N GLN A 529 -38.57 -18.28 -54.64
CA GLN A 529 -39.70 -17.74 -55.40
C GLN A 529 -40.36 -18.85 -56.21
N CYS A 530 -41.68 -18.99 -56.11
CA CYS A 530 -42.45 -20.05 -56.75
C CYS A 530 -43.60 -19.47 -57.59
N THR A 531 -43.69 -19.87 -58.86
CA THR A 531 -44.74 -19.49 -59.81
C THR A 531 -45.66 -20.68 -60.09
N SER A 532 -46.97 -20.43 -60.03
CA SER A 532 -48.04 -21.41 -60.26
C SER A 532 -48.68 -21.22 -61.63
N THR A 533 -48.89 -22.31 -62.38
CA THR A 533 -49.55 -22.31 -63.69
C THR A 533 -50.62 -23.40 -63.77
N CYS A 534 -51.65 -23.22 -64.60
CA CYS A 534 -52.71 -24.22 -64.80
C CYS A 534 -52.53 -25.00 -66.11
N GLU A 535 -53.11 -26.20 -66.16
CA GLU A 535 -53.23 -27.03 -67.35
C GLU A 535 -54.25 -26.47 -68.35
N GLU A 536 -54.21 -26.92 -69.61
CA GLU A 536 -55.08 -26.39 -70.66
C GLU A 536 -56.58 -26.64 -70.32
N GLY A 537 -57.41 -25.61 -70.53
CA GLY A 537 -58.83 -25.63 -70.19
C GLY A 537 -59.14 -25.23 -68.74
N PHE A 538 -58.13 -24.88 -67.93
CA PHE A 538 -58.29 -24.34 -66.58
C PHE A 538 -57.72 -22.92 -66.46
N LEU A 539 -58.43 -22.04 -65.75
CA LEU A 539 -57.97 -20.69 -65.40
C LEU A 539 -57.43 -20.63 -63.97
N LEU A 540 -56.35 -19.87 -63.79
CA LEU A 540 -55.73 -19.61 -62.50
C LEU A 540 -56.57 -18.63 -61.68
N ASN A 541 -57.02 -19.05 -60.49
CA ASN A 541 -57.76 -18.22 -59.54
C ASN A 541 -56.91 -17.98 -58.29
N GLY A 542 -56.23 -16.84 -58.26
CA GLY A 542 -55.34 -16.37 -57.20
C GLY A 542 -54.08 -15.71 -57.78
N THR A 543 -53.11 -15.41 -56.93
CA THR A 543 -51.77 -14.94 -57.34
C THR A 543 -50.95 -16.11 -57.89
N ALA A 544 -50.32 -15.95 -59.05
CA ALA A 544 -49.42 -16.96 -59.62
C ALA A 544 -48.15 -17.12 -58.78
N ASP A 545 -47.54 -16.00 -58.40
CA ASP A 545 -46.24 -15.94 -57.75
C ASP A 545 -46.37 -15.84 -56.23
N THR A 546 -45.46 -16.51 -55.52
CA THR A 546 -45.30 -16.43 -54.06
C THR A 546 -43.83 -16.54 -53.67
N GLU A 547 -43.42 -15.82 -52.63
CA GLU A 547 -42.02 -15.71 -52.19
C GLU A 547 -41.88 -16.03 -50.69
N CYS A 548 -40.83 -16.76 -50.33
CA CYS A 548 -40.53 -17.10 -48.94
C CYS A 548 -39.84 -15.91 -48.24
N THR A 549 -40.60 -15.21 -47.39
CA THR A 549 -40.14 -13.99 -46.69
C THR A 549 -39.13 -14.27 -45.57
N SER A 550 -38.45 -13.21 -45.11
CA SER A 550 -37.49 -13.27 -43.98
C SER A 550 -38.11 -13.67 -42.63
N MET A 551 -39.44 -13.84 -42.58
CA MET A 551 -40.17 -14.38 -41.43
C MET A 551 -40.37 -15.91 -41.47
N GLY A 552 -40.04 -16.57 -42.59
CA GLY A 552 -40.33 -18.01 -42.78
C GLY A 552 -41.78 -18.27 -43.21
N THR A 553 -42.44 -17.30 -43.83
CA THR A 553 -43.80 -17.40 -44.38
C THR A 553 -43.84 -16.99 -45.85
N TRP A 554 -44.67 -17.66 -46.64
CA TRP A 554 -44.94 -17.30 -48.03
C TRP A 554 -45.74 -15.99 -48.14
N THR A 555 -45.49 -15.17 -49.16
CA THR A 555 -46.25 -13.93 -49.41
C THR A 555 -47.70 -14.19 -49.82
N ALA A 556 -47.98 -15.33 -50.47
CA ALA A 556 -49.32 -15.76 -50.86
C ALA A 556 -49.51 -17.28 -50.78
N ASN A 557 -50.78 -17.70 -50.68
CA ASN A 557 -51.19 -19.10 -50.72
C ASN A 557 -51.22 -19.64 -52.17
N ILE A 558 -51.14 -20.96 -52.33
CA ILE A 558 -51.24 -21.64 -53.62
C ILE A 558 -52.62 -21.34 -54.27
N PRO A 559 -52.67 -20.85 -55.53
CA PRO A 559 -53.92 -20.56 -56.23
C PRO A 559 -54.65 -21.83 -56.69
N HIS A 560 -55.94 -21.72 -57.03
CA HIS A 560 -56.75 -22.82 -57.54
C HIS A 560 -56.92 -22.74 -59.05
N CYS A 561 -56.77 -23.86 -59.76
CA CYS A 561 -57.11 -23.96 -61.18
C CYS A 561 -58.59 -24.35 -61.35
N LEU A 562 -59.36 -23.51 -62.04
CA LEU A 562 -60.81 -23.68 -62.23
C LEU A 562 -61.14 -23.94 -63.70
N ALA A 563 -61.92 -24.99 -63.98
CA ALA A 563 -62.28 -25.37 -65.35
C ALA A 563 -63.05 -24.24 -66.06
N GLN A 564 -62.66 -23.98 -67.32
CA GLN A 564 -63.29 -22.99 -68.18
C GLN A 564 -64.77 -23.34 -68.42
N ARG A 565 -65.65 -22.34 -68.40
CA ARG A 565 -67.12 -22.53 -68.52
C ARG A 565 -67.59 -22.33 -69.96
N CYS A 566 -68.60 -23.10 -70.37
CA CYS A 566 -69.33 -22.91 -71.62
C CYS A 566 -70.68 -22.19 -71.41
N PRO A 567 -71.26 -21.57 -72.45
CA PRO A 567 -72.62 -21.03 -72.43
C PRO A 567 -73.68 -22.10 -72.14
N SER A 568 -74.79 -21.74 -71.49
CA SER A 568 -75.88 -22.67 -71.23
C SER A 568 -76.63 -23.07 -72.50
N LEU A 569 -76.88 -24.37 -72.70
CA LEU A 569 -77.67 -24.91 -73.80
C LEU A 569 -79.14 -25.13 -73.42
N ASN A 570 -80.03 -25.08 -74.41
CA ASN A 570 -81.46 -25.31 -74.26
C ASN A 570 -81.93 -26.48 -75.14
N SER A 571 -83.01 -27.16 -74.73
CA SER A 571 -83.53 -28.32 -75.45
C SER A 571 -84.28 -27.90 -76.74
N PRO A 572 -84.12 -28.62 -77.87
CA PRO A 572 -84.73 -28.24 -79.13
C PRO A 572 -86.24 -28.47 -79.17
N SER A 573 -86.95 -27.64 -79.94
CA SER A 573 -88.40 -27.74 -80.14
C SER A 573 -88.79 -29.12 -80.68
N HIS A 574 -89.78 -29.77 -80.05
CA HIS A 574 -90.19 -31.16 -80.32
C HIS A 574 -89.10 -32.22 -80.10
N GLY A 575 -88.05 -31.90 -79.34
CA GLY A 575 -87.03 -32.83 -78.89
C GLY A 575 -86.76 -32.79 -77.39
N SER A 576 -85.58 -33.28 -77.02
CA SER A 576 -85.03 -33.37 -75.67
C SER A 576 -83.50 -33.34 -75.73
N MET A 577 -82.86 -32.94 -74.63
CA MET A 577 -81.40 -33.00 -74.44
C MET A 577 -81.06 -33.75 -73.15
N VAL A 578 -79.91 -34.42 -73.13
CA VAL A 578 -79.32 -35.07 -71.96
C VAL A 578 -77.84 -34.73 -71.95
N CYS A 579 -77.30 -34.26 -70.82
CA CYS A 579 -75.89 -33.95 -70.67
C CYS A 579 -75.25 -34.75 -69.53
N SER A 580 -73.92 -34.83 -69.52
CA SER A 580 -73.12 -35.31 -68.40
C SER A 580 -73.47 -34.60 -67.10
N ASP A 581 -73.56 -33.27 -67.18
CA ASP A 581 -73.65 -32.37 -66.03
C ASP A 581 -75.10 -31.93 -65.77
N ARG A 582 -75.58 -32.21 -64.56
CA ARG A 582 -77.00 -32.09 -64.19
C ARG A 582 -77.42 -30.74 -63.62
N HIS A 583 -76.52 -29.76 -63.58
CA HIS A 583 -76.66 -28.53 -62.78
C HIS A 583 -76.51 -27.22 -63.59
N GLU A 584 -76.76 -27.25 -64.91
CA GLU A 584 -76.78 -26.09 -65.83
C GLU A 584 -75.46 -25.29 -65.97
N VAL A 585 -74.48 -25.53 -65.10
CA VAL A 585 -73.09 -25.05 -65.21
C VAL A 585 -72.30 -26.07 -66.03
N PHE A 586 -72.07 -25.75 -67.30
CA PHE A 586 -71.24 -26.55 -68.20
C PHE A 586 -69.79 -26.05 -68.18
N SER A 587 -68.84 -26.97 -68.13
CA SER A 587 -67.40 -26.69 -68.11
C SER A 587 -66.65 -27.55 -69.11
N PHE A 588 -65.36 -27.27 -69.32
CA PHE A 588 -64.48 -28.07 -70.18
C PHE A 588 -64.67 -29.58 -69.93
N GLY A 589 -64.98 -30.34 -70.99
CA GLY A 589 -65.31 -31.78 -70.94
C GLY A 589 -66.80 -32.12 -70.75
N SER A 590 -67.70 -31.14 -70.53
CA SER A 590 -69.14 -31.39 -70.53
C SER A 590 -69.64 -31.85 -71.90
N LEU A 591 -70.37 -32.97 -71.94
CA LEU A 591 -70.92 -33.56 -73.16
C LEU A 591 -72.45 -33.53 -73.12
N CYS A 592 -73.08 -33.04 -74.19
CA CYS A 592 -74.54 -33.01 -74.36
C CYS A 592 -74.98 -33.79 -75.60
N THR A 593 -76.13 -34.45 -75.52
CA THR A 593 -76.74 -35.28 -76.57
C THR A 593 -78.22 -34.92 -76.76
N PHE A 594 -78.70 -34.93 -78.00
CA PHE A 594 -80.02 -34.49 -78.42
C PHE A 594 -80.84 -35.61 -79.06
N SER A 595 -82.16 -35.57 -78.91
CA SER A 595 -83.10 -36.53 -79.51
C SER A 595 -84.45 -35.89 -79.82
N CYS A 596 -85.22 -36.48 -80.75
CA CYS A 596 -86.56 -35.99 -81.13
C CYS A 596 -87.69 -36.86 -80.57
N LYS A 597 -88.87 -36.26 -80.40
CA LYS A 597 -90.11 -36.96 -80.01
C LYS A 597 -90.68 -37.75 -81.18
N GLU A 598 -91.55 -38.72 -80.88
CA GLU A 598 -92.18 -39.57 -81.91
C GLU A 598 -92.93 -38.74 -82.96
N GLY A 599 -92.88 -39.18 -84.22
CA GLY A 599 -93.39 -38.43 -85.38
C GLY A 599 -92.44 -37.37 -85.94
N PHE A 600 -91.32 -37.08 -85.25
CA PHE A 600 -90.29 -36.14 -85.70
C PHE A 600 -88.93 -36.83 -85.95
N VAL A 601 -88.07 -36.18 -86.73
CA VAL A 601 -86.71 -36.64 -87.10
C VAL A 601 -85.69 -35.52 -86.83
N LEU A 602 -84.51 -35.90 -86.34
CA LEU A 602 -83.42 -34.97 -86.01
C LEU A 602 -82.71 -34.46 -87.27
N ASN A 603 -82.46 -33.16 -87.31
CA ASN A 603 -81.74 -32.45 -88.36
C ASN A 603 -80.56 -31.68 -87.75
N GLY A 604 -79.36 -32.25 -87.85
CA GLY A 604 -78.11 -31.79 -87.22
C GLY A 604 -77.33 -32.95 -86.59
N THR A 605 -76.25 -32.66 -85.86
CA THR A 605 -75.51 -33.68 -85.08
C THR A 605 -76.29 -34.10 -83.83
N ALA A 606 -76.07 -35.32 -83.35
CA ALA A 606 -76.71 -35.81 -82.14
C ALA A 606 -76.05 -35.26 -80.85
N ASP A 607 -74.84 -34.72 -80.94
CA ASP A 607 -73.93 -34.50 -79.83
C ASP A 607 -73.13 -33.19 -79.96
N THR A 608 -72.68 -32.65 -78.82
CA THR A 608 -71.76 -31.50 -78.71
C THR A 608 -71.03 -31.49 -77.36
N GLU A 609 -69.72 -31.18 -77.38
CA GLU A 609 -68.83 -31.12 -76.22
C GLU A 609 -68.35 -29.68 -75.92
N CYS A 610 -68.09 -29.35 -74.65
CA CYS A 610 -67.49 -28.10 -74.22
C CYS A 610 -65.94 -28.14 -74.30
N THR A 611 -65.36 -27.30 -75.16
CA THR A 611 -63.92 -27.25 -75.46
C THR A 611 -63.10 -26.43 -74.45
N SER A 612 -61.77 -26.57 -74.46
CA SER A 612 -60.83 -25.84 -73.59
C SER A 612 -60.91 -24.30 -73.72
N LEU A 613 -61.48 -23.80 -74.82
CA LEU A 613 -61.74 -22.38 -75.08
C LEU A 613 -63.05 -21.86 -74.42
N GLY A 614 -63.84 -22.72 -73.79
CA GLY A 614 -65.16 -22.35 -73.24
C GLY A 614 -66.25 -22.22 -74.31
N MET A 615 -66.12 -22.94 -75.43
CA MET A 615 -67.10 -22.95 -76.53
C MET A 615 -67.58 -24.36 -76.83
N TRP A 616 -68.83 -24.49 -77.27
CA TRP A 616 -69.39 -25.76 -77.74
C TRP A 616 -68.85 -26.15 -79.10
N SER A 617 -68.56 -27.44 -79.27
CA SER A 617 -67.99 -28.01 -80.49
C SER A 617 -68.90 -27.92 -81.73
N ARG A 618 -70.23 -27.92 -81.53
CA ARG A 618 -71.29 -27.95 -82.55
C ARG A 618 -72.52 -27.16 -82.07
N GLU A 619 -73.31 -26.66 -83.03
CA GLU A 619 -74.58 -25.97 -82.80
C GLU A 619 -75.74 -26.94 -82.46
N THR A 620 -76.86 -26.41 -81.95
CA THR A 620 -78.03 -27.21 -81.53
C THR A 620 -78.89 -27.68 -82.72
N PRO A 621 -79.24 -28.96 -82.83
CA PRO A 621 -80.04 -29.51 -83.94
C PRO A 621 -81.55 -29.18 -83.82
N HIS A 622 -82.30 -29.38 -84.91
CA HIS A 622 -83.76 -29.19 -84.98
C HIS A 622 -84.52 -30.51 -85.16
N CYS A 623 -85.80 -30.56 -84.78
CA CYS A 623 -86.68 -31.71 -85.01
C CYS A 623 -87.78 -31.37 -86.04
N LEU A 624 -87.90 -32.17 -87.10
CA LEU A 624 -88.84 -31.95 -88.23
C LEU A 624 -89.87 -33.06 -88.33
N ALA A 625 -91.13 -32.73 -88.63
CA ALA A 625 -92.23 -33.70 -88.70
C ALA A 625 -92.12 -34.63 -89.93
N ARG A 626 -92.47 -35.91 -89.75
CA ARG A 626 -92.43 -36.94 -90.80
C ARG A 626 -93.57 -36.76 -91.82
N LEU A 627 -93.27 -37.00 -93.10
CA LEU A 627 -94.20 -36.88 -94.23
C LEU A 627 -94.92 -38.20 -94.55
N CYS A 628 -96.14 -38.13 -95.08
CA CYS A 628 -96.88 -39.22 -95.71
C CYS A 628 -96.86 -39.11 -97.26
N PRO A 629 -97.28 -40.16 -98.00
CA PRO A 629 -97.52 -40.08 -99.44
C PRO A 629 -98.49 -38.97 -99.83
N LEU A 630 -98.30 -38.38 -101.01
CA LEU A 630 -99.18 -37.32 -101.54
C LEU A 630 -100.54 -37.91 -101.99
N VAL A 631 -101.63 -37.18 -101.72
CA VAL A 631 -102.98 -37.47 -102.24
C VAL A 631 -103.51 -36.21 -102.90
N ASP A 632 -103.54 -36.18 -104.23
CA ASP A 632 -103.83 -34.99 -105.05
C ASP A 632 -105.12 -35.09 -105.88
N GLN A 633 -105.71 -36.30 -105.98
CA GLN A 633 -106.86 -36.59 -106.84
C GLN A 633 -108.10 -36.98 -106.03
N THR A 634 -109.22 -36.30 -106.31
CA THR A 634 -110.53 -36.57 -105.69
C THR A 634 -111.23 -37.77 -106.32
N PRO A 635 -112.05 -38.53 -105.57
CA PRO A 635 -112.90 -39.59 -106.14
C PRO A 635 -113.75 -39.09 -107.32
N GLN A 636 -113.87 -39.89 -108.39
CA GLN A 636 -114.77 -39.57 -109.49
C GLN A 636 -116.22 -39.53 -108.99
N HIS A 637 -116.94 -38.47 -109.39
CA HIS A 637 -118.27 -38.13 -108.86
C HIS A 637 -118.31 -37.90 -107.33
N GLY A 638 -117.19 -37.47 -106.72
CA GLY A 638 -117.11 -37.09 -105.31
C GLY A 638 -116.21 -35.89 -105.03
N LYS A 639 -115.93 -35.64 -103.74
CA LYS A 639 -115.19 -34.49 -103.19
C LYS A 639 -114.22 -34.95 -102.09
N MET A 640 -113.21 -34.14 -101.80
CA MET A 640 -112.26 -34.32 -100.68
C MET A 640 -112.05 -33.01 -99.93
N ASN A 641 -111.82 -33.08 -98.62
CA ASN A 641 -111.42 -31.96 -97.77
C ASN A 641 -110.27 -32.41 -96.85
N CYS A 642 -109.22 -31.59 -96.63
CA CYS A 642 -108.04 -31.99 -95.84
C CYS A 642 -107.59 -30.90 -94.85
N SER A 643 -106.96 -31.33 -93.75
CA SER A 643 -106.35 -30.48 -92.72
C SER A 643 -104.94 -30.97 -92.35
N HIS A 644 -104.02 -30.03 -92.09
CA HIS A 644 -102.59 -30.30 -91.89
C HIS A 644 -102.06 -29.51 -90.67
N PRO A 645 -101.64 -30.18 -89.58
CA PRO A 645 -101.27 -29.50 -88.33
C PRO A 645 -99.81 -29.03 -88.24
N TYR A 646 -98.90 -29.54 -89.08
CA TYR A 646 -97.47 -29.16 -89.08
C TYR A 646 -96.96 -28.80 -90.47
N LEU A 647 -96.98 -29.75 -91.40
CA LEU A 647 -96.62 -29.58 -92.81
C LEU A 647 -97.70 -30.24 -93.69
N PRO A 648 -97.85 -29.84 -94.97
CA PRO A 648 -98.78 -30.48 -95.89
C PRO A 648 -98.51 -31.99 -95.98
N PHE A 649 -99.56 -32.78 -95.78
CA PHE A 649 -99.51 -34.25 -95.77
C PHE A 649 -98.47 -34.85 -94.80
N SER A 650 -98.15 -34.17 -93.69
CA SER A 650 -97.31 -34.72 -92.60
C SER A 650 -98.11 -35.44 -91.52
N TYR A 651 -97.40 -36.07 -90.58
CA TYR A 651 -97.95 -36.64 -89.35
C TYR A 651 -99.07 -35.78 -88.74
N GLY A 652 -100.22 -36.39 -88.46
CA GLY A 652 -101.40 -35.73 -87.93
C GLY A 652 -102.34 -35.11 -88.98
N SER A 653 -102.00 -35.16 -90.28
CA SER A 653 -102.92 -34.74 -91.35
C SER A 653 -104.16 -35.63 -91.43
N LEU A 654 -105.33 -35.06 -91.71
CA LEU A 654 -106.62 -35.73 -91.88
C LEU A 654 -107.27 -35.30 -93.19
N CYS A 655 -107.93 -36.23 -93.90
CA CYS A 655 -108.73 -35.96 -95.09
C CYS A 655 -110.08 -36.71 -95.07
N ASP A 656 -111.17 -36.05 -95.47
CA ASP A 656 -112.55 -36.54 -95.49
C ASP A 656 -113.15 -36.55 -96.91
N PHE A 657 -114.16 -37.40 -97.18
CA PHE A 657 -114.71 -37.68 -98.52
C PHE A 657 -116.26 -37.70 -98.59
N GLU A 658 -116.82 -37.25 -99.73
CA GLU A 658 -118.27 -37.21 -100.02
C GLU A 658 -118.55 -37.57 -101.49
N CYS A 659 -119.73 -38.12 -101.83
CA CYS A 659 -120.18 -38.35 -103.22
C CYS A 659 -121.26 -37.36 -103.67
N ASN A 660 -121.37 -37.15 -104.99
CA ASN A 660 -122.36 -36.27 -105.62
C ASN A 660 -123.76 -36.93 -105.70
N GLU A 661 -124.79 -36.09 -105.84
CA GLU A 661 -126.20 -36.50 -105.89
C GLU A 661 -126.50 -37.49 -107.02
N GLY A 662 -127.35 -38.49 -106.75
CA GLY A 662 -127.62 -39.62 -107.66
C GLY A 662 -126.58 -40.76 -107.59
N PHE A 663 -125.50 -40.60 -106.82
CA PHE A 663 -124.47 -41.62 -106.58
C PHE A 663 -124.33 -41.92 -105.06
N SER A 664 -123.78 -43.08 -104.70
CA SER A 664 -123.49 -43.48 -103.32
C SER A 664 -122.03 -43.91 -103.12
N LEU A 665 -121.49 -43.70 -101.92
CA LEU A 665 -120.07 -43.86 -101.58
C LEU A 665 -119.69 -45.28 -101.18
N ARG A 666 -118.53 -45.74 -101.66
CA ARG A 666 -117.92 -47.04 -101.36
C ARG A 666 -116.45 -46.88 -100.97
N GLY A 667 -116.18 -47.06 -99.68
CA GLY A 667 -114.85 -46.95 -99.06
C GLY A 667 -114.95 -46.28 -97.68
N SER A 668 -113.81 -45.94 -97.08
CA SER A 668 -113.78 -45.14 -95.85
C SER A 668 -114.12 -43.68 -96.15
N PRO A 669 -114.93 -42.99 -95.31
CA PRO A 669 -115.22 -41.57 -95.49
C PRO A 669 -114.06 -40.65 -95.04
N ALA A 670 -112.98 -41.19 -94.45
CA ALA A 670 -111.84 -40.41 -93.98
C ALA A 670 -110.51 -41.21 -93.98
N MET A 671 -109.38 -40.49 -93.92
CA MET A 671 -108.02 -41.04 -93.79
C MET A 671 -107.05 -40.08 -93.04
N THR A 672 -106.14 -40.64 -92.23
CA THR A 672 -105.23 -39.88 -91.36
C THR A 672 -103.76 -40.34 -91.50
N CYS A 673 -102.81 -39.40 -91.46
CA CYS A 673 -101.36 -39.65 -91.54
C CYS A 673 -100.75 -39.95 -90.16
N ASN A 674 -100.10 -41.11 -90.02
CA ASN A 674 -99.58 -41.63 -88.75
C ASN A 674 -98.11 -41.23 -88.45
N SER A 675 -97.58 -41.61 -87.28
CA SER A 675 -96.23 -41.25 -86.83
C SER A 675 -95.09 -41.93 -87.61
N SER A 676 -95.38 -43.00 -88.35
CA SER A 676 -94.41 -43.68 -89.23
C SER A 676 -94.38 -43.14 -90.66
N GLY A 677 -95.30 -42.25 -91.05
CA GLY A 677 -95.36 -41.65 -92.38
C GLY A 677 -96.24 -42.41 -93.38
N HIS A 678 -97.31 -43.05 -92.90
CA HIS A 678 -98.30 -43.72 -93.74
C HIS A 678 -99.74 -43.28 -93.42
N TRP A 679 -100.64 -43.41 -94.40
CA TRP A 679 -102.08 -43.17 -94.22
C TRP A 679 -102.78 -44.36 -93.57
N SER A 680 -103.93 -44.10 -92.93
CA SER A 680 -104.77 -45.12 -92.28
C SER A 680 -105.64 -45.96 -93.23
N SER A 681 -105.88 -45.49 -94.46
CA SER A 681 -106.92 -46.00 -95.34
C SER A 681 -106.67 -45.60 -96.81
N ASP A 682 -107.18 -46.41 -97.74
CA ASP A 682 -107.17 -46.15 -99.19
C ASP A 682 -108.35 -45.26 -99.64
N LEU A 683 -108.28 -44.75 -100.88
CA LEU A 683 -109.20 -43.78 -101.47
C LEU A 683 -110.59 -44.39 -101.84
N PRO A 684 -111.73 -43.73 -101.51
CA PRO A 684 -113.08 -44.24 -101.81
C PRO A 684 -113.58 -43.94 -103.25
N THR A 685 -114.74 -44.50 -103.62
CA THR A 685 -115.36 -44.40 -104.97
C THR A 685 -116.88 -44.18 -104.92
N CYS A 686 -117.53 -43.78 -106.03
CA CYS A 686 -118.96 -43.44 -106.11
C CYS A 686 -119.71 -44.19 -107.24
N HIS A 687 -120.99 -44.59 -107.06
CA HIS A 687 -121.78 -45.33 -108.08
C HIS A 687 -123.32 -45.05 -108.10
N PRO A 688 -124.02 -45.13 -109.26
CA PRO A 688 -125.39 -44.61 -109.48
C PRO A 688 -126.58 -45.53 -109.11
N LEU A 689 -127.81 -44.99 -109.19
CA LEU A 689 -129.10 -45.59 -108.76
C LEU A 689 -130.03 -46.06 -109.91
N GLN A 690 -131.04 -46.92 -109.62
CA GLN A 690 -131.93 -47.58 -110.60
C GLN A 690 -133.44 -47.60 -110.26
N CYS A 691 -134.28 -47.83 -111.28
CA CYS A 691 -135.76 -47.95 -111.27
C CYS A 691 -136.25 -49.36 -111.71
N GLU A 692 -137.56 -49.65 -111.55
CA GLU A 692 -138.20 -50.93 -111.92
C GLU A 692 -138.44 -51.14 -113.44
N PRO A 693 -138.67 -52.38 -113.94
CA PRO A 693 -138.98 -52.66 -115.36
C PRO A 693 -140.45 -52.45 -115.77
N ILE A 694 -140.72 -52.27 -117.08
CA ILE A 694 -142.07 -52.06 -117.65
C ILE A 694 -142.36 -53.03 -118.81
N HIS A 695 -143.61 -53.53 -118.92
CA HIS A 695 -144.06 -54.42 -120.01
C HIS A 695 -145.49 -54.07 -120.49
N PRO A 696 -145.78 -54.08 -121.82
CA PRO A 696 -147.11 -53.79 -122.36
C PRO A 696 -148.07 -55.00 -122.31
N SER A 697 -149.35 -54.76 -122.01
CA SER A 697 -150.35 -55.79 -121.70
C SER A 697 -151.47 -55.98 -122.74
N SER A 698 -151.41 -55.30 -123.89
CA SER A 698 -152.41 -55.38 -124.97
C SER A 698 -151.77 -55.38 -126.35
N LEU A 699 -152.27 -56.23 -127.25
CA LEU A 699 -151.87 -56.33 -128.66
C LEU A 699 -152.21 -55.09 -129.51
N LEU A 700 -152.85 -54.07 -128.92
CA LEU A 700 -153.16 -52.79 -129.57
C LEU A 700 -152.12 -51.69 -129.26
N LEU A 701 -151.16 -51.95 -128.36
CA LEU A 701 -150.20 -50.97 -127.83
C LEU A 701 -148.73 -51.42 -128.06
N SER A 702 -147.87 -50.52 -128.53
CA SER A 702 -146.41 -50.73 -128.68
C SER A 702 -145.58 -49.79 -127.80
N MET A 703 -144.34 -50.20 -127.46
CA MET A 703 -143.42 -49.54 -126.52
C MET A 703 -141.99 -49.49 -127.08
N ASN A 704 -141.22 -48.43 -126.79
CA ASN A 704 -139.79 -48.28 -127.10
C ASN A 704 -139.05 -47.51 -125.98
N CYS A 705 -137.81 -47.86 -125.61
CA CYS A 705 -137.11 -47.31 -124.44
C CYS A 705 -135.62 -46.98 -124.68
N SER A 706 -135.06 -46.11 -123.84
CA SER A 706 -133.66 -45.64 -123.86
C SER A 706 -133.06 -45.54 -122.45
N HIS A 707 -131.78 -45.90 -122.30
CA HIS A 707 -131.12 -46.19 -121.01
C HIS A 707 -129.68 -45.64 -120.96
N PRO A 708 -129.44 -44.40 -120.51
CA PRO A 708 -128.15 -43.73 -120.65
C PRO A 708 -127.07 -44.12 -119.60
N LEU A 709 -127.46 -44.54 -118.39
CA LEU A 709 -126.54 -44.92 -117.31
C LEU A 709 -126.69 -46.41 -116.90
N GLY A 710 -127.27 -47.24 -117.79
CA GLY A 710 -127.63 -48.64 -117.56
C GLY A 710 -129.15 -48.88 -117.66
N ASN A 711 -129.56 -50.14 -117.85
CA ASN A 711 -130.98 -50.50 -117.98
C ASN A 711 -131.80 -49.99 -116.80
N PHE A 712 -132.87 -49.25 -117.09
CA PHE A 712 -133.77 -48.63 -116.12
C PHE A 712 -133.06 -47.78 -115.04
N SER A 713 -131.84 -47.30 -115.29
CA SER A 713 -131.10 -46.40 -114.39
C SER A 713 -131.67 -44.97 -114.40
N PHE A 714 -131.26 -44.15 -113.44
CA PHE A 714 -131.49 -42.69 -113.44
C PHE A 714 -131.28 -42.09 -114.85
N GLY A 715 -132.29 -41.37 -115.35
CA GLY A 715 -132.31 -40.75 -116.67
C GLY A 715 -132.91 -41.61 -117.80
N SER A 716 -133.30 -42.86 -117.55
CA SER A 716 -133.98 -43.72 -118.55
C SER A 716 -135.34 -43.18 -118.99
N GLN A 717 -135.76 -43.44 -120.24
CA GLN A 717 -137.04 -42.98 -120.80
C GLN A 717 -137.72 -44.07 -121.66
N CYS A 718 -139.05 -44.06 -121.77
CA CYS A 718 -139.86 -44.98 -122.59
C CYS A 718 -141.03 -44.25 -123.28
N LEU A 719 -141.39 -44.66 -124.51
CA LEU A 719 -142.40 -44.07 -125.42
C LEU A 719 -143.46 -45.13 -125.87
N PHE A 720 -144.73 -44.75 -126.05
CA PHE A 720 -145.87 -45.64 -126.34
C PHE A 720 -146.77 -45.18 -127.52
N THR A 721 -147.36 -46.12 -128.28
CA THR A 721 -148.22 -45.86 -129.47
C THR A 721 -149.33 -46.91 -129.68
N CYS A 722 -150.42 -46.54 -130.39
CA CYS A 722 -151.58 -47.40 -130.71
C CYS A 722 -151.69 -47.74 -132.22
N LYS A 723 -152.47 -48.79 -132.55
CA LYS A 723 -152.72 -49.25 -133.93
C LYS A 723 -153.81 -48.44 -134.68
N GLU A 724 -153.72 -48.37 -136.02
CA GLU A 724 -154.71 -47.75 -136.92
C GLU A 724 -156.17 -48.12 -136.57
N GLY A 725 -157.05 -47.12 -136.69
CA GLY A 725 -158.45 -47.19 -136.24
C GLY A 725 -158.66 -46.74 -134.79
N PHE A 726 -157.60 -46.68 -133.97
CA PHE A 726 -157.72 -46.35 -132.55
C PHE A 726 -156.84 -45.14 -132.13
N SER A 727 -157.38 -44.27 -131.28
CA SER A 727 -156.65 -43.16 -130.65
C SER A 727 -156.10 -43.55 -129.27
N LEU A 728 -154.92 -43.04 -128.89
CA LEU A 728 -154.22 -43.37 -127.63
C LEU A 728 -154.75 -42.52 -126.46
N ASN A 729 -154.97 -43.18 -125.32
CA ASN A 729 -155.50 -42.62 -124.09
C ASN A 729 -154.50 -42.82 -122.93
N GLY A 730 -153.82 -41.72 -122.55
CA GLY A 730 -152.78 -41.66 -121.52
C GLY A 730 -151.56 -40.87 -122.00
N THR A 731 -150.51 -40.78 -121.17
CA THR A 731 -149.22 -40.17 -121.56
C THR A 731 -148.47 -41.09 -122.51
N ASP A 732 -147.86 -40.51 -123.54
CA ASP A 732 -147.01 -41.26 -124.48
C ASP A 732 -145.64 -41.61 -123.90
N THR A 733 -145.16 -40.94 -122.84
CA THR A 733 -143.78 -41.07 -122.34
C THR A 733 -143.66 -41.18 -120.82
N LEU A 734 -142.64 -41.95 -120.37
CA LEU A 734 -142.27 -42.18 -118.96
C LEU A 734 -140.76 -42.04 -118.75
N ILE A 735 -140.32 -41.54 -117.57
CA ILE A 735 -138.91 -41.23 -117.25
C ILE A 735 -138.52 -41.70 -115.84
N CYS A 736 -137.29 -42.21 -115.65
CA CYS A 736 -136.72 -42.66 -114.37
C CYS A 736 -135.92 -41.54 -113.65
N SER A 737 -136.27 -41.26 -112.40
CA SER A 737 -135.79 -40.13 -111.59
C SER A 737 -134.56 -40.43 -110.72
N ALA A 738 -133.95 -39.38 -110.15
CA ALA A 738 -132.79 -39.49 -109.24
C ALA A 738 -133.08 -40.26 -107.94
N ALA A 739 -134.36 -40.44 -107.59
CA ALA A 739 -134.80 -41.23 -106.45
C ALA A 739 -135.03 -42.73 -106.76
N GLY A 740 -134.81 -43.18 -108.01
CA GLY A 740 -135.07 -44.57 -108.42
C GLY A 740 -136.54 -44.90 -108.72
N LEU A 741 -137.36 -43.90 -109.06
CA LEU A 741 -138.79 -44.08 -109.39
C LEU A 741 -139.18 -43.49 -110.75
N TRP A 742 -140.21 -44.06 -111.39
CA TRP A 742 -140.78 -43.58 -112.67
C TRP A 742 -141.78 -42.42 -112.51
N ASN A 743 -141.86 -41.58 -113.54
CA ASN A 743 -142.64 -40.34 -113.56
C ASN A 743 -144.13 -40.49 -114.00
N GLY A 744 -144.72 -41.69 -114.03
CA GLY A 744 -146.11 -41.88 -114.51
C GLY A 744 -146.55 -43.34 -114.71
N SER A 745 -147.67 -43.54 -115.43
CA SER A 745 -148.34 -44.84 -115.65
C SER A 745 -148.69 -45.12 -117.14
N LEU A 746 -149.29 -46.28 -117.43
CA LEU A 746 -149.34 -46.92 -118.77
C LEU A 746 -150.66 -46.63 -119.57
N PRO A 747 -150.60 -46.34 -120.90
CA PRO A 747 -151.77 -45.93 -121.73
C PRO A 747 -152.60 -47.06 -122.42
N THR A 748 -153.70 -46.69 -123.10
CA THR A 748 -154.75 -47.56 -123.75
C THR A 748 -155.29 -47.00 -125.10
N CYS A 749 -156.29 -47.60 -125.81
CA CYS A 749 -156.74 -47.18 -127.17
C CYS A 749 -158.28 -47.28 -127.48
N ILE A 750 -158.92 -46.37 -128.29
CA ILE A 750 -160.40 -46.29 -128.61
C ILE A 750 -160.84 -45.69 -130.01
N ASP A 751 -162.13 -45.83 -130.44
CA ASP A 751 -162.72 -45.64 -131.83
C ASP A 751 -163.85 -44.53 -131.96
N MET A 752 -164.38 -44.17 -133.16
CA MET A 752 -165.18 -42.93 -133.44
C MET A 752 -166.26 -42.90 -134.59
N GLN A 753 -167.24 -41.97 -134.52
CA GLN A 753 -168.23 -41.58 -135.58
C GLN A 753 -168.48 -40.03 -135.63
N VAL A 754 -169.17 -39.50 -136.67
CA VAL A 754 -169.18 -38.05 -137.04
C VAL A 754 -170.58 -37.40 -137.05
N GLY A 755 -170.74 -36.15 -136.54
CA GLY A 755 -171.99 -35.38 -136.72
C GLY A 755 -172.14 -33.96 -136.13
N SER A 756 -171.49 -32.93 -136.71
CA SER A 756 -171.88 -31.49 -136.65
C SER A 756 -171.86 -30.73 -135.29
N ALA A 757 -172.05 -29.39 -135.33
CA ALA A 757 -171.77 -28.43 -134.24
C ALA A 757 -172.78 -27.25 -134.20
N MET A 758 -172.88 -26.48 -133.10
CA MET A 758 -173.39 -25.07 -133.07
C MET A 758 -173.37 -24.38 -131.67
N LEU A 759 -173.02 -23.06 -131.63
CA LEU A 759 -173.59 -21.96 -130.77
C LEU A 759 -173.45 -22.04 -129.21
N LEU A 760 -173.49 -20.98 -128.37
CA LEU A 760 -173.42 -19.49 -128.47
C LEU A 760 -173.08 -18.85 -127.08
N TYR A 761 -172.53 -17.62 -127.09
CA TYR A 761 -172.71 -16.49 -126.13
C TYR A 761 -172.17 -16.44 -124.68
N THR A 762 -171.34 -15.41 -124.45
CA THR A 762 -171.29 -14.43 -123.33
C THR A 762 -171.01 -14.83 -121.86
N GLY A 763 -169.98 -14.17 -121.29
CA GLY A 763 -169.76 -13.94 -119.85
C GLY A 763 -168.56 -12.99 -119.64
N VAL A 764 -168.62 -12.05 -118.68
CA VAL A 764 -167.61 -10.97 -118.51
C VAL A 764 -167.23 -10.76 -117.04
N GLY A 765 -165.95 -10.51 -116.76
CA GLY A 765 -165.42 -10.00 -115.48
C GLY A 765 -163.94 -10.42 -115.27
N THR A 766 -162.88 -9.58 -115.29
CA THR A 766 -162.53 -8.28 -114.66
C THR A 766 -161.90 -8.35 -113.26
N SER A 767 -160.74 -7.68 -113.09
CA SER A 767 -160.25 -7.04 -111.83
C SER A 767 -159.87 -7.95 -110.62
N SER A 768 -159.09 -7.55 -109.59
CA SER A 768 -158.04 -6.51 -109.40
C SER A 768 -157.41 -6.59 -107.97
N VAL A 769 -156.14 -6.16 -107.82
CA VAL A 769 -155.57 -5.51 -106.59
C VAL A 769 -155.41 -6.40 -105.30
N VAL A 770 -154.86 -5.82 -104.21
CA VAL A 770 -154.70 -6.30 -102.81
C VAL A 770 -153.39 -7.11 -102.57
N ILE A 771 -152.35 -6.67 -101.82
CA ILE A 771 -152.18 -6.24 -100.40
C ILE A 771 -152.16 -7.44 -99.40
N SER A 772 -151.45 -7.29 -98.26
CA SER A 772 -151.51 -8.12 -97.02
C SER A 772 -150.76 -9.47 -97.02
N LEU A 773 -150.39 -10.07 -95.87
CA LEU A 773 -149.93 -9.65 -94.51
C LEU A 773 -149.73 -10.93 -93.65
N VAL A 774 -149.17 -10.83 -92.42
CA VAL A 774 -149.51 -11.69 -91.23
C VAL A 774 -149.07 -13.19 -91.28
N LEU A 775 -148.65 -13.88 -90.20
CA LEU A 775 -148.07 -13.55 -88.88
C LEU A 775 -147.61 -14.87 -88.19
N ILE A 776 -147.33 -14.81 -86.86
CA ILE A 776 -147.22 -15.92 -85.87
C ILE A 776 -145.86 -16.65 -85.81
N GLY A 777 -145.15 -16.75 -84.67
CA GLY A 777 -145.25 -15.94 -83.43
C GLY A 777 -144.91 -16.66 -82.10
N LEU A 778 -144.43 -15.87 -81.12
CA LEU A 778 -144.31 -16.17 -79.66
C LEU A 778 -143.26 -17.23 -79.25
N ALA A 779 -142.58 -17.18 -78.09
CA ALA A 779 -142.57 -16.28 -76.90
C ALA A 779 -141.10 -16.16 -76.37
N LEU A 780 -140.57 -15.13 -75.67
CA LEU A 780 -140.98 -14.47 -74.40
C LEU A 780 -141.11 -15.47 -73.22
N LEU A 781 -140.61 -15.31 -71.98
CA LEU A 781 -139.86 -14.33 -71.15
C LEU A 781 -138.98 -15.15 -70.14
N ILE A 782 -138.24 -14.66 -69.11
CA ILE A 782 -138.12 -13.38 -68.39
C ILE A 782 -136.64 -13.15 -67.95
N LEU A 783 -136.28 -11.93 -67.54
CA LEU A 783 -135.08 -11.60 -66.75
C LEU A 783 -135.16 -12.15 -65.31
N THR A 784 -134.02 -12.38 -64.61
CA THR A 784 -133.58 -11.59 -63.42
C THR A 784 -132.45 -12.22 -62.56
N ARG A 785 -131.50 -11.37 -62.11
CA ARG A 785 -130.64 -11.50 -60.89
C ARG A 785 -129.63 -12.68 -60.88
N PHE A 786 -128.61 -12.75 -60.00
CA PHE A 786 -128.24 -11.98 -58.79
C PHE A 786 -126.74 -11.56 -58.76
N LYS A 787 -126.37 -10.65 -57.84
CA LYS A 787 -124.98 -10.22 -57.55
C LYS A 787 -124.81 -9.99 -56.03
N LYS A 788 -123.65 -10.41 -55.48
CA LYS A 788 -123.00 -10.07 -54.17
C LYS A 788 -122.88 -11.19 -53.10
N ARG A 789 -121.61 -11.39 -52.70
CA ARG A 789 -121.04 -11.45 -51.32
C ARG A 789 -121.39 -12.60 -50.35
N GLY A 790 -120.31 -13.22 -49.85
CA GLY A 790 -120.00 -13.24 -48.41
C GLY A 790 -119.53 -14.60 -47.84
N LYS A 791 -118.85 -14.68 -46.68
CA LYS A 791 -118.03 -13.67 -45.94
C LYS A 791 -117.33 -14.38 -44.75
N MET A 792 -116.07 -14.04 -44.46
CA MET A 792 -115.38 -14.20 -43.15
C MET A 792 -115.22 -15.60 -42.52
N ILE A 793 -114.04 -15.83 -41.93
CA ILE A 793 -113.86 -16.06 -40.49
C ILE A 793 -112.47 -15.49 -40.10
N LYS A 794 -112.26 -15.14 -38.83
CA LYS A 794 -111.01 -14.61 -38.27
C LYS A 794 -110.79 -15.22 -36.87
N SER A 795 -109.55 -15.51 -36.52
CA SER A 795 -109.10 -15.57 -35.13
C SER A 795 -107.61 -15.24 -35.06
N ASP A 796 -107.22 -14.42 -34.09
CA ASP A 796 -105.82 -14.11 -33.76
C ASP A 796 -105.42 -14.90 -32.51
N VAL A 797 -104.12 -15.03 -32.24
CA VAL A 797 -103.50 -14.86 -30.90
C VAL A 797 -101.96 -14.80 -31.06
N LEU A 798 -101.30 -14.15 -30.09
CA LEU A 798 -99.87 -13.84 -29.99
C LEU A 798 -98.98 -15.11 -29.84
N THR A 799 -97.65 -15.08 -30.03
CA THR A 799 -96.64 -14.30 -29.26
C THR A 799 -95.26 -14.17 -29.94
N TRP A 800 -94.56 -13.06 -29.63
CA TRP A 800 -93.12 -12.87 -29.31
C TRP A 800 -91.99 -13.57 -30.12
N GLU A 801 -90.80 -12.98 -30.31
CA GLU A 801 -90.32 -11.58 -30.24
C GLU A 801 -88.91 -11.48 -30.92
N ASP A 802 -88.47 -10.26 -31.25
CA ASP A 802 -87.06 -9.85 -31.49
C ASP A 802 -86.16 -10.57 -32.54
N LYS A 803 -84.90 -10.15 -32.73
CA LYS A 803 -84.43 -8.89 -33.37
C LYS A 803 -82.90 -8.98 -33.67
N GLU A 804 -82.49 -8.38 -34.79
CA GLU A 804 -81.18 -7.73 -35.09
C GLU A 804 -79.83 -8.28 -34.54
N ASN A 805 -78.87 -8.45 -35.48
CA ASN A 805 -77.40 -8.29 -35.32
C ASN A 805 -76.60 -9.36 -34.50
N PRO A 806 -75.24 -9.35 -34.54
CA PRO A 806 -74.31 -8.44 -35.24
C PRO A 806 -73.34 -9.14 -36.24
N ALA A 807 -72.32 -8.39 -36.70
CA ALA A 807 -71.35 -8.79 -37.72
C ALA A 807 -70.01 -9.35 -37.19
N PHE A 808 -69.40 -10.20 -38.03
CA PHE A 808 -67.98 -10.56 -38.22
C PHE A 808 -67.87 -10.87 -39.74
N GLU A 809 -66.76 -10.82 -40.48
CA GLU A 809 -65.31 -10.56 -40.30
C GLU A 809 -64.76 -10.19 -41.73
N PHE A 810 -63.59 -9.62 -41.99
CA PHE A 810 -62.36 -9.30 -41.24
C PHE A 810 -61.87 -7.87 -41.57
#